data_AF-A0A1G2XSD4-F1
#
_entry.id   AF-A0A1G2XSD4-F1
#
_cell.length_a   1.000
_cell.length_b   1.000
_cell.length_c   1.000
_cell.angle_alpha   90.00
_cell.angle_beta   90.00
_cell.angle_gamma   90.00
#
_symmetry.space_group_name_H-M   'P 1'
#
loop_
_entity.id
_entity.type
_entity.pdbx_description
1 polymer ?
#
loop_
_entity_poly.entity_id
_entity_poly.type
_entity_poly.pdbx_seq_one_letter_code
_entity_poly.pdbx_strand_id
1 'polypeptide(L)'
;MAARKQYTIKKKLKKQNKMKLHSFNFKNVKLQGRLKEQFETVKREYLSIPNDDLLKGFRLRAGFNAPGNDLGGWYTRDLFHNFGQIISGLSRMASASNDHNCCDKVNLLLAEWAKCIASDGYFFYSDKCNAPNYVYDKMAGGLIDAFLYCDNKEALNYLSRITDWAIKNLHSENRYSWGCGDGGIEWYTLSENIYRAYLVTGEQKYKEFARKWEYTEFWDIFAKNGNIFDRWHDYHAYSHVNSLGGAGAAYNVYGEEKYIDILINAYDFLFNTQTYASGGFGPVERFKATYRELIDSLFIDDLHFETQCGSWAIFKLVKHLLTITGNSRFGDWAELMVYNGIGASLPMNPSGDIQYWSNYNLFGASKKKCNSWSCCNGTRPMAVADYYDLIWFNCKNNLFVNLYVPSSVCWKNADDLITVSQTGEIGIDDKIEFKISCPYPCKFKLNFRIPGWISNKMDAQINGQTINLISDANNWAFIERTWNSNDVLTLNLPIKLRVKTIDPDDQYPAAILCGPILLAGEIKGHKDASKIDPNDLCGKLNLSQKDKLKFTLDDSSIVMRPYYSFESDLEYFTYFDPQMAKNRQMKFMGWWFNVNNLRYANDPNSAAEYVFEGTEIRWNGLKKNDAGKAQIHIDGKFIDIIDQYHHNDGLPFRWTYTGLQPGKHVLHMKVLGEKHDNSKDCFVNITTFHSL
;
A
#
# COMPACT_ATOMS: atom_id res chain seq x y z
N MET A 1 36.02 -9.14 4.86
CA MET A 1 35.79 -9.89 3.59
C MET A 1 34.35 -9.78 3.06
N ALA A 2 33.33 -9.51 3.88
CA ALA A 2 31.92 -9.37 3.43
C ALA A 2 31.65 -8.16 2.50
N ALA A 3 32.22 -6.98 2.80
CA ALA A 3 32.05 -5.77 1.96
C ALA A 3 32.67 -5.90 0.55
N ARG A 4 33.80 -6.63 0.41
CA ARG A 4 34.42 -6.92 -0.91
C ARG A 4 33.58 -7.91 -1.73
N LYS A 5 32.84 -8.81 -1.08
CA LYS A 5 31.92 -9.75 -1.75
C LYS A 5 30.68 -9.03 -2.30
N GLN A 6 30.09 -8.11 -1.52
CA GLN A 6 28.98 -7.24 -1.96
C GLN A 6 29.37 -6.33 -3.13
N TYR A 7 30.56 -5.71 -3.08
CA TYR A 7 31.07 -4.86 -4.16
C TYR A 7 31.32 -5.63 -5.47
N THR A 8 31.77 -6.89 -5.37
CA THR A 8 32.03 -7.76 -6.53
C THR A 8 30.73 -8.29 -7.16
N ILE A 9 29.68 -8.52 -6.36
CA ILE A 9 28.33 -8.88 -6.84
C ILE A 9 27.70 -7.70 -7.59
N LYS A 10 27.79 -6.47 -7.05
CA LYS A 10 27.34 -5.25 -7.75
C LYS A 10 28.03 -5.07 -9.11
N LYS A 11 29.32 -5.40 -9.23
CA LYS A 11 30.08 -5.30 -10.50
C LYS A 11 29.77 -6.42 -11.50
N LYS A 12 29.41 -7.64 -11.03
CA LYS A 12 29.01 -8.76 -11.90
C LYS A 12 27.62 -8.55 -12.52
N LEU A 13 26.71 -7.89 -11.81
CA LEU A 13 25.41 -7.44 -12.34
C LEU A 13 25.56 -6.35 -13.43
N LYS A 14 26.64 -5.56 -13.41
CA LYS A 14 26.86 -4.42 -14.32
C LYS A 14 27.30 -4.78 -15.75
N LYS A 15 27.71 -6.02 -16.03
CA LYS A 15 28.37 -6.38 -17.33
C LYS A 15 27.68 -7.48 -18.16
N GLN A 16 26.58 -8.06 -17.71
CA GLN A 16 25.78 -8.96 -18.57
C GLN A 16 24.91 -8.12 -19.51
N ASN A 17 24.78 -8.54 -20.77
CA ASN A 17 23.76 -8.10 -21.71
C ASN A 17 22.43 -7.91 -20.95
N LYS A 18 22.09 -6.67 -20.57
CA LYS A 18 21.08 -6.41 -19.54
C LYS A 18 19.74 -6.96 -20.04
N MET A 19 19.27 -8.03 -19.41
CA MET A 19 17.97 -8.63 -19.71
C MET A 19 16.90 -7.56 -19.44
N LYS A 20 16.38 -6.96 -20.50
CA LYS A 20 15.33 -5.94 -20.42
C LYS A 20 14.00 -6.64 -20.55
N LEU A 21 13.29 -6.76 -19.44
CA LEU A 21 11.94 -7.30 -19.45
C LEU A 21 10.97 -6.22 -19.96
N HIS A 22 9.97 -6.64 -20.71
CA HIS A 22 8.89 -5.82 -21.20
C HIS A 22 7.58 -6.36 -20.64
N SER A 23 6.76 -5.47 -20.07
CA SER A 23 5.39 -5.83 -19.72
C SER A 23 4.53 -5.87 -20.98
N PHE A 24 3.36 -6.50 -20.88
CA PHE A 24 2.40 -6.56 -21.99
C PHE A 24 1.54 -5.29 -22.10
N ASN A 25 1.75 -4.30 -21.23
CA ASN A 25 1.00 -3.06 -21.17
C ASN A 25 -0.51 -3.32 -21.14
N PHE A 26 -0.91 -4.18 -20.20
CA PHE A 26 -2.28 -4.66 -19.97
C PHE A 26 -2.87 -5.56 -21.09
N LYS A 27 -2.31 -5.53 -22.31
CA LYS A 27 -2.87 -6.22 -23.48
C LYS A 27 -2.59 -7.72 -23.45
N ASN A 28 -3.46 -8.48 -24.10
CA ASN A 28 -3.31 -9.92 -24.34
C ASN A 28 -3.16 -10.79 -23.08
N VAL A 29 -3.35 -10.23 -21.89
CA VAL A 29 -3.43 -10.95 -20.63
C VAL A 29 -4.90 -11.10 -20.25
N LYS A 30 -5.31 -12.27 -19.76
CA LYS A 30 -6.66 -12.50 -19.25
C LYS A 30 -6.55 -13.00 -17.82
N LEU A 31 -7.18 -12.30 -16.87
CA LEU A 31 -7.28 -12.74 -15.47
C LEU A 31 -8.41 -13.75 -15.27
N GLN A 32 -8.28 -14.57 -14.24
CA GLN A 32 -9.31 -15.46 -13.71
C GLN A 32 -9.33 -15.40 -12.16
N GLY A 33 -10.34 -16.02 -11.54
CA GLY A 33 -10.47 -16.10 -10.08
C GLY A 33 -10.65 -14.74 -9.38
N ARG A 34 -10.25 -14.69 -8.11
CA ARG A 34 -10.46 -13.56 -7.18
C ARG A 34 -10.02 -12.20 -7.74
N LEU A 35 -8.86 -12.14 -8.39
CA LEU A 35 -8.35 -10.88 -8.93
C LEU A 35 -9.18 -10.38 -10.11
N LYS A 36 -9.73 -11.28 -10.93
CA LYS A 36 -10.68 -10.93 -11.99
C LYS A 36 -11.98 -10.38 -11.40
N GLU A 37 -12.52 -11.04 -10.37
CA GLU A 37 -13.75 -10.59 -9.70
C GLU A 37 -13.62 -9.20 -9.09
N GLN A 38 -12.48 -8.93 -8.43
CA GLN A 38 -12.17 -7.61 -7.93
C GLN A 38 -12.06 -6.59 -9.08
N PHE A 39 -11.32 -6.93 -10.14
CA PHE A 39 -11.20 -6.06 -11.32
C PHE A 39 -12.56 -5.70 -11.93
N GLU A 40 -13.43 -6.67 -12.15
CA GLU A 40 -14.76 -6.42 -12.71
C GLU A 40 -15.64 -5.61 -11.76
N THR A 41 -15.49 -5.80 -10.44
CA THR A 41 -16.21 -5.02 -9.43
C THR A 41 -15.78 -3.56 -9.46
N VAL A 42 -14.48 -3.28 -9.42
CA VAL A 42 -13.96 -1.90 -9.51
C VAL A 42 -14.35 -1.29 -10.86
N LYS A 43 -14.22 -2.01 -11.97
CA LYS A 43 -14.64 -1.49 -13.29
C LYS A 43 -16.10 -1.05 -13.29
N ARG A 44 -17.01 -1.88 -12.76
CA ARG A 44 -18.45 -1.54 -12.66
C ARG A 44 -18.69 -0.32 -11.78
N GLU A 45 -18.08 -0.26 -10.60
CA GLU A 45 -18.24 0.86 -9.66
C GLU A 45 -17.87 2.22 -10.29
N TYR A 46 -16.80 2.27 -11.09
CA TYR A 46 -16.36 3.53 -11.72
C TYR A 46 -17.13 3.85 -13.01
N LEU A 47 -17.56 2.83 -13.76
CA LEU A 47 -18.45 3.04 -14.91
C LEU A 47 -19.82 3.58 -14.47
N SER A 48 -20.33 3.16 -13.31
CA SER A 48 -21.66 3.57 -12.81
C SER A 48 -21.74 5.00 -12.30
N ILE A 49 -20.61 5.68 -12.06
CA ILE A 49 -20.61 7.08 -11.63
C ILE A 49 -21.18 7.94 -12.77
N PRO A 50 -22.21 8.79 -12.57
CA PRO A 50 -22.70 9.65 -13.64
C PRO A 50 -21.61 10.59 -14.18
N ASN A 51 -21.57 10.76 -15.50
CA ASN A 51 -20.56 11.65 -16.12
C ASN A 51 -20.74 13.10 -15.69
N ASP A 52 -22.00 13.52 -15.49
CA ASP A 52 -22.35 14.86 -15.05
C ASP A 52 -21.83 15.16 -13.64
N ASP A 53 -21.91 14.20 -12.72
CA ASP A 53 -21.36 14.32 -11.36
C ASP A 53 -19.84 14.55 -11.38
N LEU A 54 -19.12 13.83 -12.25
CA LEU A 54 -17.67 13.98 -12.41
C LEU A 54 -17.26 15.32 -13.02
N LEU A 55 -18.12 15.91 -13.87
CA LEU A 55 -17.85 17.14 -14.63
C LEU A 55 -18.37 18.41 -13.96
N LYS A 56 -19.20 18.28 -12.91
CA LYS A 56 -19.96 19.38 -12.31
C LYS A 56 -19.11 20.61 -11.96
N GLY A 57 -18.07 20.47 -11.14
CA GLY A 57 -17.25 21.61 -10.72
C GLY A 57 -16.50 22.28 -11.87
N PHE A 58 -15.92 21.50 -12.80
CA PHE A 58 -15.25 22.05 -13.98
C PHE A 58 -16.18 22.96 -14.79
N ARG A 59 -17.44 22.53 -14.97
CA ARG A 59 -18.48 23.30 -15.67
C ARG A 59 -18.90 24.54 -14.90
N LEU A 60 -19.12 24.42 -13.58
CA LEU A 60 -19.45 25.56 -12.71
C LEU A 60 -18.38 26.64 -12.78
N ARG A 61 -17.10 26.26 -12.63
CA ARG A 61 -15.97 27.18 -12.71
C ARG A 61 -15.88 27.85 -14.09
N ALA A 62 -16.15 27.10 -15.16
CA ALA A 62 -16.15 27.64 -16.52
C ALA A 62 -17.41 28.46 -16.88
N GLY A 63 -18.37 28.61 -15.96
CA GLY A 63 -19.62 29.34 -16.22
C GLY A 63 -20.59 28.60 -17.15
N PHE A 64 -20.45 27.28 -17.30
CA PHE A 64 -21.35 26.44 -18.10
C PHE A 64 -22.49 25.85 -17.25
N ASN A 65 -23.54 25.39 -17.94
CA ASN A 65 -24.57 24.57 -17.30
C ASN A 65 -23.91 23.31 -16.70
N ALA A 66 -24.14 23.07 -15.41
CA ALA A 66 -23.50 22.01 -14.65
C ALA A 66 -24.55 21.07 -14.04
N PRO A 67 -25.22 20.23 -14.86
CA PRO A 67 -26.06 19.16 -14.33
C PRO A 67 -25.19 18.19 -13.52
N GLY A 68 -25.83 17.43 -12.63
CA GLY A 68 -25.16 16.43 -11.79
C GLY A 68 -25.17 16.77 -10.29
N ASN A 69 -24.89 15.76 -9.49
CA ASN A 69 -24.79 15.85 -8.05
C ASN A 69 -23.33 16.04 -7.61
N ASP A 70 -23.13 16.65 -6.44
CA ASP A 70 -21.80 16.67 -5.83
C ASP A 70 -21.47 15.28 -5.29
N LEU A 71 -20.34 14.74 -5.73
CA LEU A 71 -19.81 13.48 -5.20
C LEU A 71 -19.43 13.60 -3.71
N GLY A 72 -19.18 14.82 -3.23
CA GLY A 72 -18.86 15.09 -1.84
C GLY A 72 -17.42 14.72 -1.47
N GLY A 73 -17.16 14.56 -0.17
CA GLY A 73 -15.85 14.15 0.33
C GLY A 73 -14.71 15.02 -0.19
N TRP A 74 -13.57 14.41 -0.52
CA TRP A 74 -12.41 15.13 -1.04
C TRP A 74 -12.57 15.57 -2.51
N TYR A 75 -13.48 14.94 -3.28
CA TYR A 75 -13.76 15.32 -4.67
C TYR A 75 -14.27 16.76 -4.77
N THR A 76 -15.32 17.08 -4.02
CA THR A 76 -15.94 18.42 -4.06
C THR A 76 -15.20 19.45 -3.21
N ARG A 77 -14.39 19.02 -2.23
CA ARG A 77 -13.60 19.94 -1.37
C ARG A 77 -12.31 20.44 -2.01
N ASP A 78 -12.04 20.05 -3.26
CA ASP A 78 -10.80 20.36 -3.98
C ASP A 78 -9.53 19.85 -3.27
N LEU A 79 -9.64 18.78 -2.47
CA LEU A 79 -8.52 18.11 -1.82
C LEU A 79 -8.05 16.93 -2.70
N PHE A 80 -6.88 17.03 -3.35
CA PHE A 80 -6.33 15.96 -4.19
C PHE A 80 -7.34 15.42 -5.23
N HIS A 81 -7.82 16.30 -6.12
CA HIS A 81 -8.90 15.98 -7.06
C HIS A 81 -8.64 14.74 -7.94
N ASN A 82 -9.49 13.72 -7.81
CA ASN A 82 -9.26 12.38 -8.36
C ASN A 82 -9.50 12.21 -9.87
N PHE A 83 -10.07 13.19 -10.56
CA PHE A 83 -10.54 13.03 -11.94
C PHE A 83 -9.47 12.47 -12.90
N GLY A 84 -8.24 12.99 -12.86
CA GLY A 84 -7.15 12.47 -13.69
C GLY A 84 -6.81 10.99 -13.41
N GLN A 85 -6.91 10.56 -12.15
CA GLN A 85 -6.71 9.17 -11.76
C GLN A 85 -7.86 8.26 -12.22
N ILE A 86 -9.11 8.75 -12.19
CA ILE A 86 -10.27 8.03 -12.73
C ILE A 86 -10.09 7.81 -14.24
N ILE A 87 -9.69 8.86 -14.97
CA ILE A 87 -9.39 8.76 -16.42
C ILE A 87 -8.29 7.72 -16.67
N SER A 88 -7.18 7.80 -15.92
CA SER A 88 -6.07 6.85 -15.99
C SER A 88 -6.53 5.40 -15.74
N GLY A 89 -7.24 5.17 -14.63
CA GLY A 89 -7.72 3.86 -14.23
C GLY A 89 -8.66 3.23 -15.27
N LEU A 90 -9.65 3.99 -15.75
CA LEU A 90 -10.57 3.51 -16.79
C LEU A 90 -9.84 3.23 -18.12
N SER A 91 -8.86 4.06 -18.49
CA SER A 91 -8.06 3.83 -19.71
C SER A 91 -7.26 2.52 -19.61
N ARG A 92 -6.61 2.26 -18.48
CA ARG A 92 -5.90 0.99 -18.23
C ARG A 92 -6.84 -0.20 -18.21
N MET A 93 -8.00 -0.06 -17.57
CA MET A 93 -9.03 -1.11 -17.54
C MET A 93 -9.57 -1.43 -18.93
N ALA A 94 -9.71 -0.45 -19.81
CA ALA A 94 -10.10 -0.67 -21.19
C ALA A 94 -9.07 -1.53 -21.94
N SER A 95 -7.77 -1.21 -21.82
CA SER A 95 -6.69 -2.01 -22.42
C SER A 95 -6.63 -3.43 -21.84
N ALA A 96 -6.84 -3.57 -20.52
CA ALA A 96 -6.81 -4.86 -19.83
C ALA A 96 -7.98 -5.79 -20.22
N SER A 97 -9.18 -5.24 -20.38
CA SER A 97 -10.40 -6.02 -20.59
C SER A 97 -10.93 -6.02 -22.02
N ASN A 98 -10.31 -5.23 -22.91
CA ASN A 98 -10.79 -4.94 -24.27
C ASN A 98 -12.27 -4.47 -24.25
N ASP A 99 -12.61 -3.63 -23.27
CA ASP A 99 -13.96 -3.11 -23.03
C ASP A 99 -14.06 -1.68 -23.55
N HIS A 100 -14.86 -1.50 -24.60
CA HIS A 100 -15.06 -0.20 -25.24
C HIS A 100 -15.78 0.82 -24.34
N ASN A 101 -16.62 0.38 -23.39
CA ASN A 101 -17.39 1.29 -22.54
C ASN A 101 -16.48 2.17 -21.66
N CYS A 102 -15.36 1.62 -21.20
CA CYS A 102 -14.36 2.37 -20.45
C CYS A 102 -13.76 3.51 -21.30
N CYS A 103 -13.41 3.21 -22.55
CA CYS A 103 -12.88 4.23 -23.46
C CYS A 103 -13.94 5.24 -23.91
N ASP A 104 -15.18 4.81 -24.16
CA ASP A 104 -16.27 5.72 -24.51
C ASP A 104 -16.51 6.74 -23.38
N LYS A 105 -16.53 6.27 -22.13
CA LYS A 105 -16.64 7.13 -20.96
C LYS A 105 -15.45 8.09 -20.83
N VAL A 106 -14.22 7.58 -20.95
CA VAL A 106 -12.99 8.40 -20.91
C VAL A 106 -13.02 9.49 -21.98
N ASN A 107 -13.34 9.12 -23.23
CA ASN A 107 -13.34 10.04 -24.36
C ASN A 107 -14.41 11.12 -24.20
N LEU A 108 -15.61 10.75 -23.74
CA LEU A 108 -16.67 11.72 -23.43
C LEU A 108 -16.27 12.67 -22.31
N LEU A 109 -15.77 12.13 -21.19
CA LEU A 109 -15.35 12.94 -20.04
C LEU A 109 -14.25 13.93 -20.43
N LEU A 110 -13.25 13.49 -21.19
CA LEU A 110 -12.16 14.36 -21.65
C LEU A 110 -12.65 15.43 -22.64
N ALA A 111 -13.54 15.08 -23.56
CA ALA A 111 -14.11 16.05 -24.51
C ALA A 111 -14.90 17.15 -23.78
N GLU A 112 -15.71 16.79 -22.78
CA GLU A 112 -16.48 17.75 -21.99
C GLU A 112 -15.61 18.57 -21.03
N TRP A 113 -14.64 17.93 -20.36
CA TRP A 113 -13.66 18.61 -19.51
C TRP A 113 -12.82 19.61 -20.31
N ALA A 114 -12.40 19.24 -21.53
CA ALA A 114 -11.57 20.09 -22.38
C ALA A 114 -12.23 21.41 -22.79
N LYS A 115 -13.58 21.43 -22.91
CA LYS A 115 -14.35 22.67 -23.11
C LYS A 115 -14.20 23.64 -21.95
N CYS A 116 -13.96 23.12 -20.74
CA CYS A 116 -13.83 23.90 -19.52
C CYS A 116 -12.42 24.46 -19.32
N ILE A 117 -11.42 24.06 -20.11
CA ILE A 117 -10.05 24.60 -20.00
C ILE A 117 -10.06 26.06 -20.48
N ALA A 118 -9.63 26.97 -19.60
CA ALA A 118 -9.52 28.39 -19.91
C ALA A 118 -8.53 28.68 -21.05
N SER A 119 -8.60 29.91 -21.59
CA SER A 119 -7.75 30.33 -22.72
C SER A 119 -6.25 30.32 -22.39
N ASP A 120 -5.88 30.55 -21.12
CA ASP A 120 -4.51 30.48 -20.62
C ASP A 120 -4.04 29.05 -20.29
N GLY A 121 -4.96 28.08 -20.31
CA GLY A 121 -4.71 26.67 -19.97
C GLY A 121 -5.09 26.28 -18.53
N TYR A 122 -5.70 27.16 -17.73
CA TYR A 122 -6.21 26.80 -16.39
C TYR A 122 -7.30 25.73 -16.48
N PHE A 123 -7.15 24.62 -15.74
CA PHE A 123 -7.93 23.39 -15.97
C PHE A 123 -8.49 22.71 -14.72
N PHE A 124 -8.23 23.21 -13.51
CA PHE A 124 -8.64 22.59 -12.25
C PHE A 124 -10.16 22.51 -12.05
N TYR A 125 -10.61 21.74 -11.07
CA TYR A 125 -12.05 21.57 -10.79
C TYR A 125 -12.71 22.87 -10.35
N SER A 126 -12.01 23.68 -9.55
CA SER A 126 -12.46 25.01 -9.10
C SER A 126 -11.32 26.02 -9.09
N ASP A 127 -11.60 27.25 -8.67
CA ASP A 127 -10.60 28.31 -8.45
C ASP A 127 -9.84 28.16 -7.12
N LYS A 128 -10.14 27.13 -6.32
CA LYS A 128 -9.57 26.89 -4.98
C LYS A 128 -8.79 25.58 -4.88
N CYS A 129 -8.08 25.19 -5.94
CA CYS A 129 -7.29 23.96 -5.93
C CYS A 129 -6.22 23.98 -4.81
N ASN A 130 -6.27 22.99 -3.92
CA ASN A 130 -5.38 22.95 -2.75
C ASN A 130 -4.01 22.32 -3.02
N ALA A 131 -3.87 21.52 -4.09
CA ALA A 131 -2.69 20.72 -4.41
C ALA A 131 -2.43 20.75 -5.94
N PRO A 132 -2.09 21.94 -6.50
CA PRO A 132 -2.05 22.15 -7.94
C PRO A 132 -1.07 21.22 -8.67
N ASN A 133 0.11 20.95 -8.12
CA ASN A 133 1.04 20.02 -8.78
C ASN A 133 0.53 18.59 -8.74
N TYR A 134 -0.02 18.11 -7.62
CA TYR A 134 -0.60 16.78 -7.55
C TYR A 134 -1.71 16.61 -8.59
N VAL A 135 -2.64 17.56 -8.66
CA VAL A 135 -3.76 17.49 -9.60
C VAL A 135 -3.26 17.56 -11.05
N TYR A 136 -2.24 18.38 -11.33
CA TYR A 136 -1.56 18.37 -12.62
C TYR A 136 -0.93 17.01 -12.94
N ASP A 137 -0.16 16.42 -12.01
CA ASP A 137 0.49 15.12 -12.18
C ASP A 137 -0.53 14.04 -12.55
N LYS A 138 -1.63 13.97 -11.79
CA LYS A 138 -2.68 12.99 -12.01
C LYS A 138 -3.43 13.22 -13.32
N MET A 139 -3.69 14.48 -13.68
CA MET A 139 -4.33 14.80 -14.95
C MET A 139 -3.41 14.46 -16.14
N ALA A 140 -2.11 14.78 -16.05
CA ALA A 140 -1.13 14.44 -17.07
C ALA A 140 -1.04 12.93 -17.27
N GLY A 141 -0.97 12.15 -16.18
CA GLY A 141 -1.00 10.69 -16.23
C GLY A 141 -2.26 10.15 -16.89
N GLY A 142 -3.43 10.70 -16.58
CA GLY A 142 -4.72 10.35 -17.19
C GLY A 142 -4.77 10.63 -18.70
N LEU A 143 -4.28 11.79 -19.14
CA LEU A 143 -4.24 12.14 -20.57
C LEU A 143 -3.29 11.24 -21.37
N ILE A 144 -2.13 10.92 -20.80
CA ILE A 144 -1.19 9.97 -21.40
C ILE A 144 -1.83 8.59 -21.52
N ASP A 145 -2.50 8.11 -20.47
CA ASP A 145 -3.15 6.81 -20.47
C ASP A 145 -4.34 6.75 -21.44
N ALA A 146 -5.11 7.84 -21.58
CA ALA A 146 -6.17 7.93 -22.58
C ALA A 146 -5.63 7.86 -24.02
N PHE A 147 -4.49 8.51 -24.29
CA PHE A 147 -3.81 8.38 -25.57
C PHE A 147 -3.32 6.94 -25.83
N LEU A 148 -2.62 6.34 -24.86
CA LEU A 148 -2.00 5.02 -25.03
C LEU A 148 -3.00 3.86 -25.09
N TYR A 149 -4.12 3.98 -24.37
CA TYR A 149 -5.01 2.86 -24.09
C TYR A 149 -6.43 3.04 -24.59
N CYS A 150 -6.84 4.25 -24.98
CA CYS A 150 -8.17 4.54 -25.53
C CYS A 150 -8.16 5.21 -26.91
N ASP A 151 -7.00 5.24 -27.59
CA ASP A 151 -6.83 5.87 -28.91
C ASP A 151 -7.30 7.33 -28.97
N ASN A 152 -7.27 8.03 -27.82
CA ASN A 152 -7.65 9.43 -27.74
C ASN A 152 -6.48 10.32 -28.18
N LYS A 153 -6.39 10.58 -29.48
CA LYS A 153 -5.32 11.42 -30.06
C LYS A 153 -5.36 12.87 -29.57
N GLU A 154 -6.56 13.40 -29.31
CA GLU A 154 -6.75 14.76 -28.78
C GLU A 154 -6.20 14.93 -27.35
N ALA A 155 -6.07 13.84 -26.59
CA ALA A 155 -5.52 13.90 -25.23
C ALA A 155 -4.11 14.52 -25.17
N LEU A 156 -3.29 14.35 -26.21
CA LEU A 156 -1.97 14.99 -26.29
C LEU A 156 -2.07 16.51 -26.52
N ASN A 157 -3.07 16.98 -27.27
CA ASN A 157 -3.34 18.41 -27.44
C ASN A 157 -3.75 19.03 -26.10
N TYR A 158 -4.62 18.35 -25.35
CA TYR A 158 -5.03 18.80 -24.02
C TYR A 158 -3.85 18.80 -23.05
N LEU A 159 -3.01 17.75 -23.09
CA LEU A 159 -1.80 17.64 -22.28
C LEU A 159 -0.86 18.80 -22.54
N SER A 160 -0.63 19.15 -23.81
CA SER A 160 0.17 20.30 -24.19
C SER A 160 -0.37 21.59 -23.54
N ARG A 161 -1.67 21.88 -23.69
CA ARG A 161 -2.30 23.10 -23.14
C ARG A 161 -2.12 23.22 -21.63
N ILE A 162 -2.43 22.17 -20.87
CA ILE A 162 -2.31 22.21 -19.40
C ILE A 162 -0.85 22.23 -18.94
N THR A 163 0.06 21.66 -19.73
CA THR A 163 1.51 21.68 -19.44
C THR A 163 2.09 23.06 -19.70
N ASP A 164 1.67 23.74 -20.77
CA ASP A 164 2.10 25.11 -21.05
C ASP A 164 1.63 26.07 -19.94
N TRP A 165 0.44 25.84 -19.37
CA TRP A 165 0.00 26.52 -18.14
C TRP A 165 0.88 26.15 -16.94
N ALA A 166 1.13 24.85 -16.72
CA ALA A 166 1.90 24.36 -15.58
C ALA A 166 3.35 24.86 -15.57
N ILE A 167 4.01 24.93 -16.73
CA ILE A 167 5.37 25.47 -16.88
C ILE A 167 5.44 26.92 -16.43
N LYS A 168 4.39 27.71 -16.68
CA LYS A 168 4.33 29.14 -16.32
C LYS A 168 3.95 29.37 -14.85
N ASN A 169 3.09 28.52 -14.29
CA ASN A 169 2.40 28.80 -13.03
C ASN A 169 2.83 27.90 -11.86
N LEU A 170 3.41 26.71 -12.09
CA LEU A 170 3.87 25.86 -10.98
C LEU A 170 5.27 26.27 -10.53
N HIS A 171 5.36 26.81 -9.31
CA HIS A 171 6.61 27.33 -8.76
C HIS A 171 7.55 26.23 -8.27
N SER A 172 8.84 26.44 -8.53
CA SER A 172 9.91 25.47 -8.31
C SER A 172 10.85 25.78 -7.14
N GLU A 173 10.57 26.79 -6.34
CA GLU A 173 11.53 27.31 -5.36
C GLU A 173 11.43 26.56 -4.01
N ASN A 174 12.55 26.37 -3.31
CA ASN A 174 12.67 25.69 -2.00
C ASN A 174 12.19 24.21 -1.94
N ARG A 175 12.85 23.34 -2.70
CA ARG A 175 12.42 21.95 -2.92
C ARG A 175 13.05 20.91 -2.00
N TYR A 176 12.80 21.05 -0.70
CA TYR A 176 12.88 19.89 0.18
C TYR A 176 11.53 19.72 0.86
N SER A 177 10.84 18.60 0.58
CA SER A 177 9.50 18.35 1.08
C SER A 177 9.48 17.02 1.80
N TRP A 178 9.13 17.05 3.07
CA TRP A 178 9.13 15.86 3.91
C TRP A 178 7.71 15.42 4.30
N GLY A 179 6.75 16.33 4.45
CA GLY A 179 5.35 15.99 4.71
C GLY A 179 4.34 16.58 3.72
N CYS A 180 3.08 16.18 3.86
CA CYS A 180 1.94 16.84 3.19
C CYS A 180 1.68 18.26 3.73
N GLY A 181 2.18 18.58 4.94
CA GLY A 181 1.85 19.80 5.70
C GLY A 181 2.81 20.99 5.62
N ASP A 182 4.07 20.81 5.24
CA ASP A 182 5.07 21.91 5.23
C ASP A 182 5.23 22.60 3.85
N GLY A 183 4.20 22.54 3.01
CA GLY A 183 4.22 23.16 1.67
C GLY A 183 3.27 22.60 0.62
N GLY A 184 2.35 21.70 0.97
CA GLY A 184 1.02 21.55 0.34
C GLY A 184 0.88 20.97 -1.08
N ILE A 185 1.93 20.44 -1.73
CA ILE A 185 1.86 20.25 -3.18
C ILE A 185 2.34 18.87 -3.72
N GLU A 186 2.91 17.99 -2.88
CA GLU A 186 3.42 16.66 -3.29
C GLU A 186 4.21 16.66 -4.61
N TRP A 187 4.95 17.75 -4.84
CA TRP A 187 5.48 18.07 -6.16
C TRP A 187 6.50 17.04 -6.68
N TYR A 188 7.11 16.30 -5.76
CA TYR A 188 8.16 15.31 -6.01
C TYR A 188 7.64 14.03 -6.69
N THR A 189 6.32 13.95 -6.93
CA THR A 189 5.70 12.87 -7.72
C THR A 189 5.58 13.19 -9.21
N LEU A 190 5.79 14.45 -9.64
CA LEU A 190 5.48 14.93 -10.99
C LEU A 190 6.36 14.35 -12.10
N SER A 191 7.66 14.15 -11.80
CA SER A 191 8.67 13.88 -12.82
C SER A 191 8.34 12.62 -13.63
N GLU A 192 7.71 11.61 -13.03
CA GLU A 192 7.33 10.38 -13.71
C GLU A 192 6.42 10.64 -14.92
N ASN A 193 5.26 11.27 -14.70
CA ASN A 193 4.29 11.48 -15.78
C ASN A 193 4.78 12.48 -16.83
N ILE A 194 5.58 13.47 -16.44
CA ILE A 194 6.17 14.40 -17.41
C ILE A 194 7.24 13.68 -18.26
N TYR A 195 8.05 12.78 -17.68
CA TYR A 195 8.95 11.94 -18.47
C TYR A 195 8.19 10.97 -19.38
N ARG A 196 7.06 10.42 -18.93
CA ARG A 196 6.18 9.63 -19.78
C ARG A 196 5.64 10.44 -20.95
N ALA A 197 5.27 11.70 -20.75
CA ALA A 197 4.87 12.61 -21.84
C ALA A 197 6.00 12.76 -22.87
N TYR A 198 7.24 12.96 -22.42
CA TYR A 198 8.41 13.00 -23.33
C TYR A 198 8.59 11.69 -24.11
N LEU A 199 8.48 10.54 -23.45
CA LEU A 199 8.66 9.24 -24.11
C LEU A 199 7.59 8.96 -25.18
N VAL A 200 6.39 9.53 -25.02
CA VAL A 200 5.29 9.38 -25.97
C VAL A 200 5.35 10.40 -27.12
N THR A 201 5.75 11.64 -26.83
CA THR A 201 5.68 12.76 -27.79
C THR A 201 7.01 13.07 -28.47
N GLY A 202 8.14 12.83 -27.80
CA GLY A 202 9.46 13.29 -28.21
C GLY A 202 9.73 14.78 -27.99
N GLU A 203 8.76 15.56 -27.48
CA GLU A 203 8.90 17.02 -27.34
C GLU A 203 9.80 17.40 -26.14
N GLN A 204 10.84 18.20 -26.40
CA GLN A 204 11.85 18.54 -25.39
C GLN A 204 11.30 19.31 -24.18
N LYS A 205 10.22 20.09 -24.34
CA LYS A 205 9.58 20.83 -23.25
C LYS A 205 9.22 19.93 -22.07
N TYR A 206 8.76 18.70 -22.35
CA TYR A 206 8.44 17.72 -21.30
C TYR A 206 9.70 17.21 -20.62
N LYS A 207 10.75 16.88 -21.39
CA LYS A 207 12.02 16.40 -20.82
C LYS A 207 12.65 17.44 -19.89
N GLU A 208 12.70 18.69 -20.33
CA GLU A 208 13.25 19.81 -19.56
C GLU A 208 12.40 20.11 -18.33
N PHE A 209 11.08 20.11 -18.47
CA PHE A 209 10.18 20.33 -17.33
C PHE A 209 10.26 19.20 -16.32
N ALA A 210 10.28 17.93 -16.76
CA ALA A 210 10.45 16.77 -15.89
C ALA A 210 11.77 16.83 -15.12
N ARG A 211 12.86 17.23 -15.78
CA ARG A 211 14.17 17.38 -15.15
C ARG A 211 14.16 18.39 -14.02
N LYS A 212 13.41 19.49 -14.18
CA LYS A 212 13.23 20.45 -13.08
C LYS A 212 12.64 19.77 -11.85
N TRP A 213 11.70 18.81 -12.00
CA TRP A 213 10.98 18.11 -10.91
C TRP A 213 11.59 16.80 -10.41
N GLU A 214 12.84 16.49 -10.76
CA GLU A 214 13.55 15.39 -10.13
C GLU A 214 13.79 15.67 -8.63
N TYR A 215 13.52 14.70 -7.76
CA TYR A 215 13.72 14.86 -6.32
C TYR A 215 15.11 14.40 -5.87
N THR A 216 16.14 15.06 -6.39
CA THR A 216 17.54 14.66 -6.20
C THR A 216 17.95 14.65 -4.72
N GLU A 217 17.42 15.54 -3.89
CA GLU A 217 17.74 15.65 -2.46
C GLU A 217 17.40 14.38 -1.67
N PHE A 218 16.31 13.70 -2.04
CA PHE A 218 15.88 12.44 -1.45
C PHE A 218 16.51 11.25 -2.17
N TRP A 219 16.52 11.25 -3.51
CA TRP A 219 17.04 10.13 -4.29
C TRP A 219 18.55 9.93 -4.12
N ASP A 220 19.34 11.00 -4.02
CA ASP A 220 20.80 10.91 -3.89
C ASP A 220 21.25 10.28 -2.56
N ILE A 221 20.37 10.26 -1.54
CA ILE A 221 20.60 9.50 -0.31
C ILE A 221 20.74 8.01 -0.66
N PHE A 222 19.82 7.48 -1.46
CA PHE A 222 19.88 6.10 -1.93
C PHE A 222 20.98 5.86 -2.96
N ALA A 223 21.33 6.83 -3.80
CA ALA A 223 22.49 6.73 -4.70
C ALA A 223 23.80 6.45 -3.91
N LYS A 224 23.88 6.99 -2.69
CA LYS A 224 25.01 6.80 -1.77
C LYS A 224 24.81 5.64 -0.78
N ASN A 225 23.72 4.87 -0.91
CA ASN A 225 23.34 3.79 0.01
C ASN A 225 23.23 4.29 1.47
N GLY A 226 22.71 5.51 1.65
CA GLY A 226 22.50 6.15 2.95
C GLY A 226 21.12 5.89 3.56
N ASN A 227 20.91 6.40 4.76
CA ASN A 227 19.64 6.36 5.48
C ASN A 227 18.91 7.70 5.34
N ILE A 228 17.64 7.67 4.93
CA ILE A 228 16.82 8.89 4.75
C ILE A 228 16.63 9.65 6.07
N PHE A 229 16.68 8.96 7.20
CA PHE A 229 16.48 9.54 8.53
C PHE A 229 17.68 10.33 9.06
N ASP A 230 18.86 10.18 8.44
CA ASP A 230 20.03 11.00 8.76
C ASP A 230 19.84 12.46 8.34
N ARG A 231 18.91 12.71 7.40
CA ARG A 231 18.57 14.04 6.89
C ARG A 231 17.32 14.61 7.53
N TRP A 232 16.28 13.78 7.71
CA TRP A 232 14.99 14.23 8.24
C TRP A 232 14.18 13.06 8.83
N HIS A 233 13.43 13.29 9.91
CA HIS A 233 12.81 12.21 10.67
C HIS A 233 11.36 11.86 10.26
N ASP A 234 10.70 12.70 9.46
CA ASP A 234 9.28 12.56 9.15
C ASP A 234 8.98 12.70 7.65
N TYR A 235 8.81 11.57 6.95
CA TYR A 235 8.52 11.52 5.53
C TYR A 235 7.13 10.94 5.23
N HIS A 236 6.36 11.59 4.35
CA HIS A 236 5.10 11.04 3.84
C HIS A 236 5.33 9.76 3.03
N ALA A 237 4.87 8.63 3.55
CA ALA A 237 5.28 7.31 3.12
C ALA A 237 4.92 7.03 1.66
N TYR A 238 3.63 7.12 1.29
CA TYR A 238 3.18 6.84 -0.07
C TYR A 238 3.92 7.72 -1.09
N SER A 239 3.91 9.03 -0.88
CA SER A 239 4.39 9.98 -1.89
C SER A 239 5.90 9.84 -2.11
N HIS A 240 6.67 9.49 -1.07
CA HIS A 240 8.11 9.25 -1.20
C HIS A 240 8.42 7.94 -1.92
N VAL A 241 7.68 6.85 -1.69
CA VAL A 241 7.79 5.65 -2.55
C VAL A 241 7.37 5.97 -3.98
N ASN A 242 6.27 6.72 -4.14
CA ASN A 242 5.73 7.12 -5.43
C ASN A 242 6.72 7.95 -6.26
N SER A 243 7.54 8.78 -5.60
CA SER A 243 8.60 9.58 -6.23
C SER A 243 9.64 8.73 -6.96
N LEU A 244 9.88 7.48 -6.50
CA LEU A 244 10.84 6.59 -7.13
C LEU A 244 10.42 6.16 -8.54
N GLY A 245 9.13 6.26 -8.88
CA GLY A 245 8.66 6.17 -10.27
C GLY A 245 9.29 7.24 -11.17
N GLY A 246 9.54 8.44 -10.63
CA GLY A 246 10.27 9.51 -11.31
C GLY A 246 11.72 9.12 -11.63
N ALA A 247 12.44 8.50 -10.68
CA ALA A 247 13.78 7.98 -10.91
C ALA A 247 13.79 6.86 -11.96
N GLY A 248 12.79 5.97 -11.95
CA GLY A 248 12.61 4.93 -12.97
C GLY A 248 12.32 5.49 -14.36
N ALA A 249 11.48 6.51 -14.46
CA ALA A 249 11.21 7.20 -15.71
C ALA A 249 12.44 7.98 -16.22
N ALA A 250 13.20 8.62 -15.32
CA ALA A 250 14.46 9.28 -15.66
C ALA A 250 15.48 8.28 -16.24
N TYR A 251 15.60 7.07 -15.67
CA TYR A 251 16.44 6.02 -16.27
C TYR A 251 16.00 5.68 -17.70
N ASN A 252 14.69 5.56 -17.96
CA ASN A 252 14.19 5.26 -19.29
C ASN A 252 14.50 6.36 -20.32
N VAL A 253 14.70 7.61 -19.87
CA VAL A 253 15.03 8.77 -20.71
C VAL A 253 16.53 8.95 -20.92
N TYR A 254 17.35 8.80 -19.86
CA TYR A 254 18.78 9.12 -19.90
C TYR A 254 19.70 7.90 -19.90
N GLY A 255 19.23 6.74 -19.43
CA GLY A 255 20.05 5.53 -19.30
C GLY A 255 21.15 5.59 -18.23
N GLU A 256 21.12 6.60 -17.34
CA GLU A 256 22.16 6.80 -16.32
C GLU A 256 22.10 5.73 -15.22
N GLU A 257 23.20 5.03 -14.96
CA GLU A 257 23.25 3.94 -13.97
C GLU A 257 22.91 4.37 -12.55
N LYS A 258 23.10 5.65 -12.20
CA LYS A 258 22.78 6.18 -10.87
C LYS A 258 21.33 5.90 -10.47
N TYR A 259 20.39 5.96 -11.43
CA TYR A 259 18.98 5.71 -11.16
C TYR A 259 18.72 4.23 -10.86
N ILE A 260 19.50 3.31 -11.45
CA ILE A 260 19.43 1.89 -11.08
C ILE A 260 19.88 1.71 -9.63
N ASP A 261 21.01 2.31 -9.26
CA ASP A 261 21.55 2.23 -7.89
C ASP A 261 20.57 2.86 -6.88
N ILE A 262 19.93 3.99 -7.21
CA ILE A 262 18.84 4.61 -6.42
C ILE A 262 17.70 3.62 -6.20
N LEU A 263 17.11 3.07 -7.27
CA LEU A 263 15.94 2.20 -7.18
C LEU A 263 16.22 0.93 -6.36
N ILE A 264 17.38 0.30 -6.59
CA ILE A 264 17.78 -0.93 -5.89
C ILE A 264 17.97 -0.64 -4.40
N ASN A 265 18.76 0.39 -4.06
CA ASN A 265 19.06 0.70 -2.66
C ASN A 265 17.79 1.21 -1.93
N ALA A 266 16.91 1.95 -2.61
CA ALA A 266 15.62 2.38 -2.05
C ALA A 266 14.69 1.19 -1.78
N TYR A 267 14.55 0.25 -2.72
CA TYR A 267 13.80 -0.97 -2.50
C TYR A 267 14.35 -1.75 -1.31
N ASP A 268 15.67 -1.96 -1.26
CA ASP A 268 16.30 -2.72 -0.17
C ASP A 268 16.13 -2.03 1.19
N PHE A 269 16.23 -0.70 1.24
CA PHE A 269 16.00 0.05 2.47
C PHE A 269 14.54 -0.05 2.93
N LEU A 270 13.59 0.25 2.04
CA LEU A 270 12.17 0.34 2.37
C LEU A 270 11.59 -1.04 2.70
N PHE A 271 11.86 -2.05 1.87
CA PHE A 271 11.34 -3.40 2.05
C PHE A 271 11.88 -4.07 3.32
N ASN A 272 13.12 -3.76 3.73
CA ASN A 272 13.70 -4.39 4.91
C ASN A 272 13.40 -3.62 6.20
N THR A 273 13.18 -2.31 6.16
CA THR A 273 13.07 -1.49 7.38
C THR A 273 11.69 -0.87 7.64
N GLN A 274 10.81 -0.76 6.63
CA GLN A 274 9.56 0.00 6.74
C GLN A 274 8.28 -0.85 6.63
N THR A 275 8.38 -2.14 6.29
CA THR A 275 7.20 -2.96 5.98
C THR A 275 6.71 -3.79 7.17
N TYR A 276 5.39 -3.84 7.34
CA TYR A 276 4.69 -4.87 8.09
C TYR A 276 4.75 -6.22 7.36
N ALA A 277 4.27 -7.29 8.02
CA ALA A 277 4.20 -8.64 7.48
C ALA A 277 3.30 -8.74 6.24
N SER A 278 2.29 -7.86 6.14
CA SER A 278 1.45 -7.70 4.94
C SER A 278 2.22 -7.16 3.73
N GLY A 279 3.41 -6.57 3.93
CA GLY A 279 4.11 -5.72 2.97
C GLY A 279 3.63 -4.27 2.96
N GLY A 280 2.57 -3.94 3.71
CA GLY A 280 2.11 -2.56 3.91
C GLY A 280 3.13 -1.76 4.73
N PHE A 281 3.05 -0.43 4.67
CA PHE A 281 4.03 0.46 5.30
C PHE A 281 3.40 1.83 5.61
N GLY A 282 4.09 2.65 6.38
CA GLY A 282 3.70 4.05 6.57
C GLY A 282 2.49 4.25 7.50
N PRO A 283 2.58 3.82 8.77
CA PRO A 283 1.53 4.13 9.75
C PRO A 283 1.30 5.64 9.84
N VAL A 284 0.04 6.04 9.92
CA VAL A 284 -0.43 7.44 9.92
C VAL A 284 0.18 8.27 8.78
N GLU A 285 0.38 7.63 7.63
CA GLU A 285 0.98 8.17 6.40
C GLU A 285 2.49 8.44 6.50
N ARG A 286 3.18 8.03 7.57
CA ARG A 286 4.59 8.41 7.80
C ARG A 286 5.52 7.20 7.93
N PHE A 287 6.71 7.31 7.34
CA PHE A 287 7.80 6.39 7.65
C PHE A 287 8.26 6.53 9.10
N LYS A 288 8.86 5.46 9.65
CA LYS A 288 9.33 5.41 11.04
C LYS A 288 10.84 5.21 11.08
N ALA A 289 11.51 6.01 11.90
CA ALA A 289 12.97 6.10 11.91
C ALA A 289 13.64 4.83 12.43
N THR A 290 12.93 4.08 13.26
CA THR A 290 13.42 2.84 13.88
C THR A 290 12.38 1.71 13.79
N TYR A 291 12.84 0.46 13.88
CA TYR A 291 11.95 -0.68 14.04
C TYR A 291 11.07 -0.54 15.28
N ARG A 292 11.59 0.03 16.37
CA ARG A 292 10.82 0.24 17.59
C ARG A 292 9.61 1.15 17.37
N GLU A 293 9.79 2.28 16.69
CA GLU A 293 8.68 3.18 16.35
C GLU A 293 7.65 2.50 15.43
N LEU A 294 8.10 1.68 14.48
CA LEU A 294 7.21 0.91 13.61
C LEU A 294 6.44 -0.16 14.39
N ILE A 295 7.09 -0.84 15.33
CA ILE A 295 6.47 -1.82 16.24
C ILE A 295 5.46 -1.12 17.16
N ASP A 296 5.83 0.00 17.77
CA ASP A 296 4.98 0.76 18.69
C ASP A 296 3.66 1.19 18.02
N SER A 297 3.68 1.53 16.72
CA SER A 297 2.46 1.84 15.96
C SER A 297 1.40 0.74 15.96
N LEU A 298 1.79 -0.54 16.09
CA LEU A 298 0.83 -1.65 16.21
C LEU A 298 0.04 -1.62 17.53
N PHE A 299 0.53 -0.91 18.55
CA PHE A 299 -0.11 -0.80 19.85
C PHE A 299 -0.95 0.47 19.99
N ILE A 300 -0.61 1.53 19.23
CA ILE A 300 -1.18 2.87 19.46
C ILE A 300 -2.07 3.38 18.32
N ASP A 301 -1.87 2.89 17.10
CA ASP A 301 -2.57 3.37 15.91
C ASP A 301 -3.53 2.32 15.34
N ASP A 302 -4.52 2.78 14.56
CA ASP A 302 -5.43 1.95 13.76
C ASP A 302 -5.23 2.15 12.25
N LEU A 303 -4.27 2.99 11.87
CA LEU A 303 -4.04 3.48 10.52
C LEU A 303 -2.62 3.07 10.07
N HIS A 304 -2.41 1.84 9.63
CA HIS A 304 -1.06 1.31 9.42
C HIS A 304 -0.56 1.40 7.98
N PHE A 305 -1.47 1.37 7.00
CA PHE A 305 -1.08 1.39 5.58
C PHE A 305 -2.17 2.02 4.70
N GLU A 306 -1.79 3.04 3.94
CA GLU A 306 -2.62 3.67 2.92
C GLU A 306 -2.80 2.70 1.75
N THR A 307 -3.91 1.95 1.77
CA THR A 307 -3.99 0.61 1.16
C THR A 307 -3.85 0.65 -0.35
N GLN A 308 -4.54 1.56 -1.02
CA GLN A 308 -4.59 1.64 -2.48
C GLN A 308 -3.37 2.40 -3.02
N CYS A 309 -3.10 3.60 -2.50
CA CYS A 309 -1.98 4.43 -2.92
C CYS A 309 -0.64 3.75 -2.66
N GLY A 310 -0.43 3.22 -1.45
CA GLY A 310 0.78 2.50 -1.10
C GLY A 310 1.01 1.25 -1.96
N SER A 311 -0.03 0.47 -2.24
CA SER A 311 0.07 -0.70 -3.15
C SER A 311 0.49 -0.28 -4.56
N TRP A 312 -0.08 0.79 -5.08
CA TRP A 312 0.23 1.28 -6.43
C TRP A 312 1.65 1.84 -6.53
N ALA A 313 2.13 2.57 -5.51
CA ALA A 313 3.50 3.04 -5.47
C ALA A 313 4.51 1.88 -5.51
N ILE A 314 4.22 0.79 -4.79
CA ILE A 314 5.02 -0.46 -4.84
C ILE A 314 4.97 -1.06 -6.24
N PHE A 315 3.80 -1.17 -6.87
CA PHE A 315 3.67 -1.72 -8.22
C PHE A 315 4.52 -0.97 -9.24
N LYS A 316 4.52 0.37 -9.19
CA LYS A 316 5.35 1.19 -10.07
C LYS A 316 6.84 0.97 -9.84
N LEU A 317 7.29 1.03 -8.58
CA LEU A 317 8.69 0.79 -8.22
C LEU A 317 9.16 -0.59 -8.69
N VAL A 318 8.38 -1.63 -8.36
CA VAL A 318 8.69 -3.03 -8.72
C VAL A 318 8.70 -3.21 -10.24
N LYS A 319 7.75 -2.62 -10.98
CA LYS A 319 7.73 -2.70 -12.44
C LYS A 319 8.99 -2.07 -13.05
N HIS A 320 9.42 -0.91 -12.57
CA HIS A 320 10.70 -0.32 -13.01
C HIS A 320 11.87 -1.25 -12.70
N LEU A 321 11.96 -1.76 -11.48
CA LEU A 321 13.04 -2.67 -11.08
C LEU A 321 13.09 -3.96 -11.91
N LEU A 322 11.95 -4.61 -12.13
CA LEU A 322 11.85 -5.81 -12.96
C LEU A 322 12.26 -5.53 -14.41
N THR A 323 11.74 -4.46 -15.02
CA THR A 323 12.01 -4.14 -16.44
C THR A 323 13.43 -3.64 -16.70
N ILE A 324 14.02 -2.94 -15.74
CA ILE A 324 15.38 -2.37 -15.85
C ILE A 324 16.46 -3.41 -15.51
N THR A 325 16.25 -4.18 -14.45
CA THR A 325 17.30 -5.08 -13.92
C THR A 325 17.12 -6.53 -14.36
N GLY A 326 15.89 -6.92 -14.69
CA GLY A 326 15.54 -8.32 -14.94
C GLY A 326 15.59 -9.21 -13.69
N ASN A 327 15.82 -8.68 -12.48
CA ASN A 327 15.96 -9.51 -11.28
C ASN A 327 14.60 -9.82 -10.65
N SER A 328 14.26 -11.10 -10.54
CA SER A 328 12.93 -11.56 -10.11
C SER A 328 12.59 -11.23 -8.66
N ARG A 329 13.60 -11.00 -7.79
CA ARG A 329 13.41 -10.78 -6.34
C ARG A 329 12.48 -9.60 -6.03
N PHE A 330 12.43 -8.61 -6.92
CA PHE A 330 11.62 -7.42 -6.73
C PHE A 330 10.12 -7.74 -6.82
N GLY A 331 9.75 -8.84 -7.47
CA GLY A 331 8.37 -9.31 -7.57
C GLY A 331 7.75 -9.70 -6.23
N ASP A 332 8.56 -9.99 -5.20
CA ASP A 332 8.07 -10.42 -3.89
C ASP A 332 7.22 -9.34 -3.20
N TRP A 333 7.59 -8.06 -3.32
CA TRP A 333 6.80 -6.98 -2.70
C TRP A 333 5.48 -6.74 -3.44
N ALA A 334 5.48 -6.84 -4.77
CA ALA A 334 4.24 -6.76 -5.55
C ALA A 334 3.30 -7.94 -5.23
N GLU A 335 3.84 -9.15 -5.05
CA GLU A 335 3.06 -10.32 -4.66
C GLU A 335 2.36 -10.11 -3.31
N LEU A 336 3.05 -9.55 -2.31
CA LEU A 336 2.43 -9.19 -1.03
C LEU A 336 1.25 -8.22 -1.19
N MET A 337 1.35 -7.22 -2.08
CA MET A 337 0.27 -6.26 -2.31
C MET A 337 -0.93 -6.86 -3.04
N VAL A 338 -0.70 -7.83 -3.93
CA VAL A 338 -1.75 -8.58 -4.64
C VAL A 338 -2.56 -9.49 -3.69
N TYR A 339 -1.98 -9.93 -2.57
CA TYR A 339 -2.69 -10.73 -1.57
C TYR A 339 -3.19 -9.92 -0.37
N ASN A 340 -2.38 -9.00 0.16
CA ASN A 340 -2.62 -8.38 1.47
C ASN A 340 -2.86 -6.87 1.42
N GLY A 341 -2.47 -6.21 0.33
CA GLY A 341 -2.67 -4.78 0.11
C GLY A 341 -3.95 -4.51 -0.67
N ILE A 342 -3.83 -3.95 -1.87
CA ILE A 342 -4.95 -3.70 -2.78
C ILE A 342 -5.80 -4.96 -3.01
N GLY A 343 -5.18 -6.14 -3.04
CA GLY A 343 -5.91 -7.40 -3.19
C GLY A 343 -6.82 -7.75 -2.01
N ALA A 344 -6.58 -7.20 -0.83
CA ALA A 344 -7.42 -7.38 0.35
C ALA A 344 -8.43 -6.24 0.58
N SER A 345 -8.45 -5.25 -0.32
CA SER A 345 -9.28 -4.04 -0.15
C SER A 345 -10.77 -4.30 -0.34
N LEU A 346 -11.59 -3.58 0.44
CA LEU A 346 -13.05 -3.67 0.38
C LEU A 346 -13.65 -3.03 -0.89
N PRO A 347 -14.83 -3.48 -1.34
CA PRO A 347 -15.67 -2.75 -2.30
C PRO A 347 -16.06 -1.35 -1.81
N MET A 348 -16.16 -0.39 -2.73
CA MET A 348 -16.56 1.00 -2.42
C MET A 348 -18.06 1.05 -2.10
N ASN A 349 -18.48 1.90 -1.17
CA ASN A 349 -19.91 2.12 -0.94
C ASN A 349 -20.47 3.17 -1.94
N PRO A 350 -21.80 3.31 -2.09
CA PRO A 350 -22.38 4.28 -3.02
C PRO A 350 -21.98 5.74 -2.77
N SER A 351 -21.67 6.10 -1.51
CA SER A 351 -21.20 7.44 -1.14
C SER A 351 -19.76 7.74 -1.57
N GLY A 352 -19.00 6.71 -1.95
CA GLY A 352 -17.59 6.81 -2.32
C GLY A 352 -16.62 6.48 -1.19
N ASP A 353 -17.06 5.98 -0.02
CA ASP A 353 -16.15 5.51 1.02
C ASP A 353 -15.49 4.19 0.62
N ILE A 354 -14.22 4.07 0.96
CA ILE A 354 -13.36 2.92 0.67
C ILE A 354 -12.56 2.53 1.90
N GLN A 355 -11.93 1.36 1.87
CA GLN A 355 -10.92 1.02 2.87
C GLN A 355 -9.64 1.82 2.61
N TYR A 356 -9.56 3.06 3.07
CA TYR A 356 -8.35 3.89 2.94
C TYR A 356 -7.18 3.26 3.69
N TRP A 357 -7.45 2.77 4.91
CA TRP A 357 -6.45 2.26 5.84
C TRP A 357 -6.56 0.75 6.04
N SER A 358 -5.43 0.05 6.01
CA SER A 358 -5.33 -1.26 6.62
C SER A 358 -5.02 -1.08 8.10
N ASN A 359 -5.76 -1.81 8.93
CA ASN A 359 -5.61 -1.81 10.38
C ASN A 359 -4.96 -3.13 10.81
N TYR A 360 -3.85 -3.04 11.54
CA TYR A 360 -3.06 -4.14 12.09
C TYR A 360 -2.93 -4.06 13.61
N ASN A 361 -3.77 -3.25 14.28
CA ASN A 361 -3.71 -3.04 15.72
C ASN A 361 -3.74 -4.38 16.47
N LEU A 362 -2.77 -4.55 17.37
CA LEU A 362 -2.59 -5.76 18.17
C LEU A 362 -3.78 -6.02 19.10
N PHE A 363 -4.45 -4.98 19.59
CA PHE A 363 -5.56 -5.10 20.54
C PHE A 363 -6.91 -5.43 19.90
N GLY A 364 -6.96 -5.48 18.58
CA GLY A 364 -8.17 -5.72 17.80
C GLY A 364 -8.20 -4.77 16.62
N ALA A 365 -8.34 -5.33 15.43
CA ALA A 365 -8.37 -4.61 14.18
C ALA A 365 -9.64 -4.96 13.41
N SER A 366 -10.09 -4.04 12.56
CA SER A 366 -11.16 -4.31 11.60
C SER A 366 -10.93 -3.47 10.34
N LYS A 367 -11.43 -3.95 9.20
CA LYS A 367 -11.42 -3.14 7.98
C LYS A 367 -12.59 -2.15 8.05
N LYS A 368 -12.31 -0.88 7.83
CA LYS A 368 -13.32 0.19 7.84
C LYS A 368 -13.36 0.89 6.49
N LYS A 369 -14.57 1.25 6.04
CA LYS A 369 -14.76 2.17 4.91
C LYS A 369 -14.83 3.60 5.44
N CYS A 370 -14.05 4.49 4.85
CA CYS A 370 -14.00 5.90 5.21
C CYS A 370 -13.51 6.75 4.03
N ASN A 371 -13.36 8.06 4.27
CA ASN A 371 -12.67 8.99 3.37
C ASN A 371 -13.23 8.99 1.94
N SER A 372 -14.54 9.24 1.82
CA SER A 372 -15.22 9.44 0.54
C SER A 372 -14.39 10.28 -0.44
N TRP A 373 -14.14 9.68 -1.61
CA TRP A 373 -13.42 10.31 -2.72
C TRP A 373 -12.04 10.87 -2.40
N SER A 374 -11.31 10.24 -1.50
CA SER A 374 -9.90 10.55 -1.20
C SER A 374 -8.92 10.12 -2.30
N CYS A 375 -7.62 10.39 -2.15
CA CYS A 375 -6.58 9.94 -3.10
C CYS A 375 -6.63 8.43 -3.40
N CYS A 376 -6.97 7.60 -2.40
CA CYS A 376 -7.12 6.17 -2.57
C CYS A 376 -8.30 5.80 -3.50
N ASN A 377 -9.36 6.61 -3.56
CA ASN A 377 -10.42 6.44 -4.56
C ASN A 377 -9.90 6.69 -5.97
N GLY A 378 -9.06 7.71 -6.17
CA GLY A 378 -8.40 7.91 -7.46
C GLY A 378 -7.50 6.73 -7.82
N THR A 379 -6.70 6.23 -6.87
CA THR A 379 -5.69 5.21 -7.13
C THR A 379 -6.24 3.81 -7.34
N ARG A 380 -7.35 3.45 -6.68
CA ARG A 380 -7.94 2.10 -6.73
C ARG A 380 -8.09 1.50 -8.13
N PRO A 381 -8.69 2.17 -9.14
CA PRO A 381 -8.84 1.60 -10.47
C PRO A 381 -7.50 1.44 -11.20
N MET A 382 -6.51 2.31 -10.95
CA MET A 382 -5.16 2.14 -11.51
C MET A 382 -4.47 0.91 -10.89
N ALA A 383 -4.49 0.78 -9.56
CA ALA A 383 -3.84 -0.32 -8.85
C ALA A 383 -4.42 -1.69 -9.23
N VAL A 384 -5.73 -1.79 -9.38
CA VAL A 384 -6.39 -3.05 -9.77
C VAL A 384 -6.17 -3.39 -11.25
N ALA A 385 -6.06 -2.39 -12.14
CA ALA A 385 -5.69 -2.64 -13.53
C ALA A 385 -4.24 -3.17 -13.65
N ASP A 386 -3.33 -2.71 -12.80
CA ASP A 386 -1.91 -3.11 -12.81
C ASP A 386 -1.70 -4.61 -12.52
N TYR A 387 -2.70 -5.36 -12.06
CA TYR A 387 -2.63 -6.84 -12.02
C TYR A 387 -2.27 -7.43 -13.39
N TYR A 388 -2.86 -6.93 -14.47
CA TYR A 388 -2.60 -7.42 -15.83
C TYR A 388 -1.16 -7.15 -16.31
N ASP A 389 -0.49 -6.19 -15.70
CA ASP A 389 0.80 -5.68 -16.14
C ASP A 389 1.97 -6.17 -15.26
N LEU A 390 1.66 -6.89 -14.19
CA LEU A 390 2.62 -7.43 -13.22
C LEU A 390 2.77 -8.95 -13.29
N ILE A 391 1.85 -9.68 -13.92
CA ILE A 391 1.87 -11.15 -13.92
C ILE A 391 2.88 -11.69 -14.92
N TRP A 392 2.82 -11.21 -16.16
CA TRP A 392 3.58 -11.74 -17.28
C TRP A 392 4.53 -10.67 -17.82
N PHE A 393 5.75 -11.08 -18.16
CA PHE A 393 6.71 -10.26 -18.90
C PHE A 393 7.28 -11.05 -20.07
N ASN A 394 7.85 -10.35 -21.04
CA ASN A 394 8.63 -10.97 -22.11
C ASN A 394 10.01 -10.32 -22.24
N CYS A 395 10.94 -11.06 -22.82
CA CYS A 395 12.20 -10.51 -23.30
C CYS A 395 12.62 -11.30 -24.55
N LYS A 396 12.68 -10.60 -25.69
CA LYS A 396 12.81 -11.24 -27.01
C LYS A 396 11.68 -12.27 -27.19
N ASN A 397 12.02 -13.51 -27.49
CA ASN A 397 11.08 -14.61 -27.72
C ASN A 397 10.71 -15.39 -26.44
N ASN A 398 11.18 -14.97 -25.27
CA ASN A 398 11.01 -15.73 -24.02
C ASN A 398 9.92 -15.12 -23.14
N LEU A 399 9.24 -15.99 -22.39
CA LEU A 399 8.17 -15.61 -21.47
C LEU A 399 8.63 -15.72 -20.01
N PHE A 400 8.18 -14.79 -19.18
CA PHE A 400 8.50 -14.68 -17.76
C PHE A 400 7.21 -14.61 -16.94
N VAL A 401 7.11 -15.48 -15.94
CA VAL A 401 5.98 -15.59 -15.00
C VAL A 401 6.41 -14.98 -13.68
N ASN A 402 5.99 -13.74 -13.43
CA ASN A 402 6.30 -13.04 -12.20
C ASN A 402 5.31 -13.39 -11.08
N LEU A 403 4.01 -13.46 -11.35
CA LEU A 403 3.00 -13.80 -10.35
C LEU A 403 2.30 -15.11 -10.68
N TYR A 404 2.08 -15.94 -9.66
CA TYR A 404 1.42 -17.24 -9.77
C TYR A 404 -0.08 -17.12 -9.46
N VAL A 405 -0.82 -16.55 -10.40
CA VAL A 405 -2.26 -16.30 -10.27
C VAL A 405 -3.00 -16.76 -11.52
N PRO A 406 -4.21 -17.34 -11.39
CA PRO A 406 -4.99 -17.85 -12.52
C PRO A 406 -5.11 -16.81 -13.64
N SER A 407 -4.47 -17.07 -14.78
CA SER A 407 -4.39 -16.12 -15.87
C SER A 407 -3.90 -16.77 -17.17
N SER A 408 -4.00 -16.06 -18.28
CA SER A 408 -3.36 -16.46 -19.53
C SER A 408 -2.76 -15.26 -20.23
N VAL A 409 -1.74 -15.51 -21.05
CA VAL A 409 -1.14 -14.51 -21.92
C VAL A 409 -1.02 -15.03 -23.33
N CYS A 410 -1.31 -14.17 -24.29
CA CYS A 410 -1.12 -14.42 -25.70
C CYS A 410 -0.01 -13.49 -26.23
N TRP A 411 1.05 -14.03 -26.81
CA TRP A 411 2.15 -13.21 -27.33
C TRP A 411 2.77 -13.79 -28.58
N LYS A 412 3.48 -12.95 -29.33
CA LYS A 412 4.25 -13.36 -30.49
C LYS A 412 5.60 -13.90 -30.07
N ASN A 413 5.89 -15.14 -30.45
CA ASN A 413 7.22 -15.73 -30.41
C ASN A 413 7.72 -15.84 -31.86
N ALA A 414 8.71 -15.01 -32.23
CA ALA A 414 8.99 -14.77 -33.64
C ALA A 414 7.69 -14.40 -34.41
N ASP A 415 7.26 -15.22 -35.36
CA ASP A 415 6.07 -14.97 -36.18
C ASP A 415 4.80 -15.68 -35.67
N ASP A 416 4.94 -16.63 -34.75
CA ASP A 416 3.84 -17.45 -34.24
C ASP A 416 3.16 -16.82 -33.02
N LEU A 417 1.84 -16.94 -32.97
CA LEU A 417 1.05 -16.53 -31.82
C LEU A 417 0.92 -17.69 -30.83
N ILE A 418 1.49 -17.53 -29.64
CA ILE A 418 1.47 -18.54 -28.57
C ILE A 418 0.57 -18.05 -27.45
N THR A 419 -0.27 -18.95 -26.93
CA THR A 419 -1.00 -18.74 -25.68
C THR A 419 -0.45 -19.66 -24.60
N VAL A 420 -0.17 -19.09 -23.43
CA VAL A 420 0.14 -19.85 -22.21
C VAL A 420 -0.86 -19.46 -21.14
N SER A 421 -1.56 -20.45 -20.58
CA SER A 421 -2.45 -20.27 -19.43
C SER A 421 -1.86 -20.90 -18.20
N GLN A 422 -1.95 -20.22 -17.05
CA GLN A 422 -1.64 -20.76 -15.74
C GLN A 422 -2.92 -20.93 -14.90
N THR A 423 -3.05 -22.06 -14.21
CA THR A 423 -4.15 -22.39 -13.30
C THR A 423 -3.61 -22.96 -11.99
N GLY A 424 -4.35 -22.78 -10.90
CA GLY A 424 -3.90 -23.07 -9.53
C GLY A 424 -3.83 -21.80 -8.70
N GLU A 425 -3.96 -21.92 -7.39
CA GLU A 425 -3.99 -20.79 -6.46
C GLU A 425 -3.05 -21.03 -5.29
N ILE A 426 -2.12 -20.10 -5.07
CA ILE A 426 -1.16 -20.16 -3.98
C ILE A 426 -1.86 -20.33 -2.64
N GLY A 427 -1.39 -21.28 -1.85
CA GLY A 427 -1.89 -21.59 -0.51
C GLY A 427 -3.11 -22.51 -0.51
N ILE A 428 -3.75 -22.69 -1.66
CA ILE A 428 -4.78 -23.72 -1.88
C ILE A 428 -4.13 -24.97 -2.47
N ASP A 429 -3.35 -24.78 -3.53
CA ASP A 429 -2.63 -25.83 -4.24
C ASP A 429 -1.14 -25.47 -4.24
N ASP A 430 -0.28 -26.42 -3.89
CA ASP A 430 1.18 -26.27 -4.03
C ASP A 430 1.63 -26.37 -5.50
N LYS A 431 0.68 -26.57 -6.43
CA LYS A 431 0.94 -26.83 -7.85
C LYS A 431 0.26 -25.77 -8.71
N ILE A 432 1.05 -25.18 -9.61
CA ILE A 432 0.57 -24.31 -10.67
C ILE A 432 0.73 -25.04 -12.00
N GLU A 433 -0.37 -25.24 -12.71
CA GLU A 433 -0.39 -25.87 -14.02
C GLU A 433 -0.31 -24.81 -15.12
N PHE A 434 0.55 -25.03 -16.10
CA PHE A 434 0.74 -24.21 -17.28
C PHE A 434 0.39 -25.02 -18.52
N LYS A 435 -0.58 -24.56 -19.30
CA LYS A 435 -0.96 -25.17 -20.57
C LYS A 435 -0.51 -24.30 -21.73
N ILE A 436 0.17 -24.91 -22.69
CA ILE A 436 0.71 -24.25 -23.87
C ILE A 436 -0.21 -24.52 -25.07
N SER A 437 -0.50 -23.49 -25.84
CA SER A 437 -1.17 -23.57 -27.14
C SER A 437 -0.37 -22.80 -28.18
N CYS A 438 0.03 -23.49 -29.24
CA CYS A 438 0.81 -22.95 -30.35
C CYS A 438 0.34 -23.57 -31.68
N PRO A 439 0.42 -22.86 -32.81
CA PRO A 439 0.02 -23.39 -34.11
C PRO A 439 0.96 -24.49 -34.61
N TYR A 440 2.26 -24.37 -34.31
CA TYR A 440 3.32 -25.31 -34.66
C TYR A 440 4.29 -25.50 -33.48
N PRO A 441 5.07 -26.60 -33.44
CA PRO A 441 6.11 -26.78 -32.44
C PRO A 441 7.10 -25.60 -32.46
N CYS A 442 7.24 -24.92 -31.33
CA CYS A 442 8.00 -23.66 -31.24
C CYS A 442 8.97 -23.71 -30.06
N LYS A 443 10.17 -23.14 -30.25
CA LYS A 443 11.22 -23.16 -29.23
C LYS A 443 11.23 -21.86 -28.44
N PHE A 444 11.06 -21.94 -27.12
CA PHE A 444 11.19 -20.80 -26.24
C PHE A 444 11.52 -21.18 -24.80
N LYS A 445 12.07 -20.21 -24.07
CA LYS A 445 12.33 -20.28 -22.63
C LYS A 445 11.09 -19.79 -21.87
N LEU A 446 10.57 -20.63 -20.98
CA LEU A 446 9.59 -20.24 -19.98
C LEU A 446 10.33 -20.05 -18.64
N ASN A 447 10.26 -18.83 -18.09
CA ASN A 447 10.97 -18.41 -16.90
C ASN A 447 9.97 -18.20 -15.76
N PHE A 448 10.31 -18.68 -14.58
CA PHE A 448 9.48 -18.70 -13.39
C PHE A 448 10.21 -17.94 -12.28
N ARG A 449 9.57 -16.91 -11.70
CA ARG A 449 10.15 -16.22 -10.53
C ARG A 449 10.34 -17.25 -9.43
N ILE A 450 11.50 -17.24 -8.78
CA ILE A 450 11.70 -18.01 -7.55
C ILE A 450 11.26 -17.11 -6.38
N PRO A 451 10.09 -17.33 -5.75
CA PRO A 451 9.62 -16.46 -4.67
C PRO A 451 10.50 -16.59 -3.43
N GLY A 452 10.75 -15.49 -2.72
CA GLY A 452 11.57 -15.52 -1.50
C GLY A 452 10.99 -16.36 -0.34
N TRP A 453 9.71 -16.73 -0.39
CA TRP A 453 9.03 -17.47 0.67
C TRP A 453 9.02 -19.00 0.51
N ILE A 454 9.49 -19.55 -0.62
CA ILE A 454 9.43 -21.01 -0.83
C ILE A 454 10.27 -21.75 0.21
N SER A 455 9.73 -22.85 0.74
CA SER A 455 10.37 -23.61 1.82
C SER A 455 11.42 -24.62 1.34
N ASN A 456 11.41 -24.94 0.05
CA ASN A 456 12.36 -25.83 -0.61
C ASN A 456 12.47 -25.46 -2.10
N LYS A 457 13.37 -26.13 -2.83
CA LYS A 457 13.52 -25.96 -4.28
C LYS A 457 12.21 -26.26 -5.01
N MET A 458 11.89 -25.43 -6.00
CA MET A 458 10.80 -25.72 -6.94
C MET A 458 11.16 -26.94 -7.79
N ASP A 459 10.16 -27.74 -8.11
CA ASP A 459 10.28 -28.83 -9.08
C ASP A 459 9.21 -28.67 -10.17
N ALA A 460 9.42 -29.31 -11.30
CA ALA A 460 8.49 -29.24 -12.42
C ALA A 460 8.31 -30.60 -13.08
N GLN A 461 7.13 -30.80 -13.64
CA GLN A 461 6.81 -31.93 -14.50
C GLN A 461 6.29 -31.42 -15.83
N ILE A 462 6.58 -32.11 -16.92
CA ILE A 462 5.95 -31.85 -18.22
C ILE A 462 5.30 -33.14 -18.68
N ASN A 463 4.00 -33.11 -18.93
CA ASN A 463 3.20 -34.27 -19.31
C ASN A 463 3.44 -35.47 -18.36
N GLY A 464 3.54 -35.20 -17.05
CA GLY A 464 3.79 -36.18 -15.99
C GLY A 464 5.26 -36.60 -15.79
N GLN A 465 6.20 -36.15 -16.63
CA GLN A 465 7.62 -36.47 -16.49
C GLN A 465 8.37 -35.38 -15.75
N THR A 466 9.07 -35.74 -14.67
CA THR A 466 9.90 -34.80 -13.89
C THR A 466 11.00 -34.19 -14.76
N ILE A 467 11.17 -32.88 -14.64
CA ILE A 467 12.23 -32.13 -15.30
C ILE A 467 12.98 -31.25 -14.31
N ASN A 468 14.29 -31.10 -14.54
CA ASN A 468 15.12 -30.23 -13.72
C ASN A 468 14.96 -28.77 -14.15
N LEU A 469 14.63 -27.91 -13.19
CA LEU A 469 14.67 -26.47 -13.36
C LEU A 469 16.11 -25.97 -13.25
N ILE A 470 16.50 -25.08 -14.17
CA ILE A 470 17.79 -24.38 -14.11
C ILE A 470 17.53 -22.96 -13.58
N SER A 471 18.33 -22.50 -12.62
CA SER A 471 18.25 -21.12 -12.12
C SER A 471 19.33 -20.24 -12.76
N ASP A 472 18.98 -19.01 -13.12
CA ASP A 472 19.95 -18.00 -13.58
C ASP A 472 20.37 -17.01 -12.48
N ALA A 473 21.31 -16.12 -12.83
CA ALA A 473 21.85 -15.12 -11.90
C ALA A 473 20.84 -14.03 -11.49
N ASN A 474 19.71 -13.94 -12.19
CA ASN A 474 18.64 -12.99 -11.92
C ASN A 474 17.48 -13.63 -11.15
N ASN A 475 17.73 -14.80 -10.54
CA ASN A 475 16.79 -15.53 -9.70
C ASN A 475 15.53 -16.02 -10.47
N TRP A 476 15.67 -16.34 -11.76
CA TRP A 476 14.64 -17.04 -12.52
C TRP A 476 14.98 -18.52 -12.63
N ALA A 477 14.03 -19.39 -12.28
CA ALA A 477 14.06 -20.78 -12.69
C ALA A 477 13.50 -20.89 -14.11
N PHE A 478 13.99 -21.80 -14.94
CA PHE A 478 13.51 -21.88 -16.31
C PHE A 478 13.60 -23.25 -16.94
N ILE A 479 12.80 -23.41 -18.00
CA ILE A 479 12.87 -24.51 -18.96
C ILE A 479 12.94 -23.91 -20.35
N GLU A 480 13.93 -24.32 -21.14
CA GLU A 480 14.04 -24.00 -22.56
C GLU A 480 13.91 -25.28 -23.37
N ARG A 481 12.89 -25.35 -24.23
CA ARG A 481 12.64 -26.50 -25.08
C ARG A 481 11.79 -26.12 -26.29
N THR A 482 11.59 -27.09 -27.18
CA THR A 482 10.50 -27.06 -28.14
C THR A 482 9.21 -27.49 -27.45
N TRP A 483 8.19 -26.65 -27.55
CA TRP A 483 6.86 -26.85 -26.99
C TRP A 483 5.88 -27.23 -28.09
N ASN A 484 5.02 -28.19 -27.81
CA ASN A 484 3.90 -28.57 -28.65
C ASN A 484 2.59 -28.03 -28.08
N SER A 485 1.58 -27.88 -28.94
CA SER A 485 0.25 -27.54 -28.46
C SER A 485 -0.27 -28.64 -27.53
N ASN A 486 -0.91 -28.23 -26.44
CA ASN A 486 -1.37 -29.07 -25.34
C ASN A 486 -0.28 -29.68 -24.45
N ASP A 487 0.99 -29.27 -24.58
CA ASP A 487 1.95 -29.53 -23.51
C ASP A 487 1.43 -28.91 -22.21
N VAL A 488 1.52 -29.71 -21.13
CA VAL A 488 1.14 -29.30 -19.78
C VAL A 488 2.38 -29.36 -18.90
N LEU A 489 2.78 -28.22 -18.35
CA LEU A 489 3.80 -28.12 -17.33
C LEU A 489 3.13 -27.93 -15.97
N THR A 490 3.49 -28.75 -14.99
CA THR A 490 3.08 -28.55 -13.60
C THR A 490 4.30 -28.08 -12.81
N LEU A 491 4.22 -26.90 -12.21
CA LEU A 491 5.23 -26.33 -11.34
C LEU A 491 4.81 -26.53 -9.89
N ASN A 492 5.65 -27.17 -9.09
CA ASN A 492 5.45 -27.32 -7.65
C ASN A 492 6.17 -26.19 -6.90
N LEU A 493 5.44 -25.49 -6.04
CA LEU A 493 5.88 -24.39 -5.20
C LEU A 493 5.75 -24.84 -3.74
N PRO A 494 6.83 -25.27 -3.07
CA PRO A 494 6.75 -25.78 -1.71
C PRO A 494 6.34 -24.70 -0.69
N ILE A 495 5.05 -24.63 -0.33
CA ILE A 495 4.49 -23.65 0.61
C ILE A 495 4.49 -24.22 2.04
N LYS A 496 4.81 -23.37 3.02
CA LYS A 496 4.65 -23.66 4.45
C LYS A 496 4.09 -22.44 5.18
N LEU A 497 3.48 -22.70 6.34
CA LEU A 497 3.26 -21.64 7.32
C LEU A 497 4.62 -21.10 7.79
N ARG A 498 4.73 -19.77 7.88
CA ARG A 498 5.94 -19.08 8.29
C ARG A 498 5.61 -17.94 9.24
N VAL A 499 6.49 -17.72 10.20
CA VAL A 499 6.45 -16.57 11.09
C VAL A 499 7.21 -15.41 10.45
N LYS A 500 6.68 -14.19 10.56
CA LYS A 500 7.33 -12.96 10.12
C LYS A 500 7.26 -11.93 11.24
N THR A 501 8.42 -11.47 11.68
CA THR A 501 8.60 -10.34 12.60
C THR A 501 8.89 -9.06 11.82
N ILE A 502 8.65 -7.92 12.47
CA ILE A 502 8.98 -6.59 11.93
C ILE A 502 10.48 -6.35 12.04
N ASP A 503 11.01 -6.43 13.25
CA ASP A 503 12.45 -6.42 13.51
C ASP A 503 12.99 -7.86 13.34
N PRO A 504 13.99 -8.09 12.48
CA PRO A 504 14.60 -9.41 12.32
C PRO A 504 15.35 -9.89 13.57
N ASP A 505 15.73 -9.01 14.48
CA ASP A 505 16.45 -9.33 15.72
C ASP A 505 15.48 -9.61 16.90
N ASP A 506 14.21 -9.25 16.79
CA ASP A 506 13.17 -9.55 17.78
C ASP A 506 12.29 -10.74 17.36
N GLN A 507 11.76 -11.46 18.35
CA GLN A 507 10.79 -12.54 18.13
C GLN A 507 9.33 -12.06 18.03
N TYR A 508 9.06 -10.82 18.47
CA TYR A 508 7.72 -10.24 18.59
C TYR A 508 7.72 -8.75 18.25
N PRO A 509 6.60 -8.18 17.78
CA PRO A 509 5.38 -8.86 17.36
C PRO A 509 5.61 -9.75 16.13
N ALA A 510 4.94 -10.90 16.10
CA ALA A 510 5.07 -11.87 15.02
C ALA A 510 3.72 -12.13 14.34
N ALA A 511 3.72 -12.22 13.01
CA ALA A 511 2.56 -12.57 12.20
C ALA A 511 2.78 -13.93 11.51
N ILE A 512 1.70 -14.59 11.12
CA ILE A 512 1.75 -15.87 10.40
C ILE A 512 1.34 -15.65 8.94
N LEU A 513 2.14 -16.18 8.02
CA LEU A 513 1.82 -16.22 6.60
C LEU A 513 1.79 -17.65 6.05
N CYS A 514 0.97 -17.88 5.04
CA CYS A 514 1.02 -19.04 4.15
C CYS A 514 1.58 -18.59 2.80
N GLY A 515 2.87 -18.83 2.53
CA GLY A 515 3.56 -18.22 1.39
C GLY A 515 3.55 -16.69 1.47
N PRO A 516 2.96 -15.97 0.49
CA PRO A 516 2.79 -14.51 0.53
C PRO A 516 1.50 -14.06 1.24
N ILE A 517 0.63 -14.98 1.66
CA ILE A 517 -0.70 -14.67 2.19
C ILE A 517 -0.60 -14.43 3.69
N LEU A 518 -0.90 -13.21 4.15
CA LEU A 518 -1.05 -12.90 5.56
C LEU A 518 -2.31 -13.59 6.11
N LEU A 519 -2.15 -14.33 7.21
CA LEU A 519 -3.28 -14.89 7.94
C LEU A 519 -3.69 -13.93 9.05
N ALA A 520 -4.99 -13.71 9.18
CA ALA A 520 -5.60 -12.98 10.30
C ALA A 520 -6.46 -13.95 11.12
N GLY A 521 -6.46 -13.75 12.43
CA GLY A 521 -7.06 -14.65 13.40
C GLY A 521 -8.35 -14.09 14.01
N GLU A 522 -9.28 -15.00 14.30
CA GLU A 522 -10.43 -14.82 15.17
C GLU A 522 -10.23 -15.70 16.40
N ILE A 523 -10.38 -15.14 17.61
CA ILE A 523 -10.38 -15.92 18.85
C ILE A 523 -11.83 -16.20 19.26
N LYS A 524 -12.13 -17.47 19.51
CA LYS A 524 -13.40 -17.88 20.10
C LYS A 524 -13.23 -18.04 21.61
N GLY A 525 -14.04 -17.30 22.38
CA GLY A 525 -14.02 -17.30 23.85
C GLY A 525 -13.03 -16.30 24.46
N HIS A 526 -12.67 -16.51 25.73
CA HIS A 526 -11.85 -15.57 26.53
C HIS A 526 -10.33 -15.87 26.52
N LYS A 527 -9.79 -16.44 25.44
CA LYS A 527 -8.34 -16.70 25.38
C LYS A 527 -7.58 -15.41 25.08
N ASP A 528 -6.52 -15.18 25.85
CA ASP A 528 -5.66 -14.01 25.68
C ASP A 528 -4.65 -14.26 24.55
N ALA A 529 -4.82 -13.52 23.44
CA ALA A 529 -3.99 -13.63 22.24
C ALA A 529 -2.49 -13.45 22.53
N SER A 530 -2.18 -12.69 23.58
CA SER A 530 -0.82 -12.39 24.01
C SER A 530 -0.04 -13.64 24.40
N LYS A 531 -0.70 -14.64 24.98
CA LYS A 531 -0.03 -15.82 25.55
C LYS A 531 0.29 -16.89 24.51
N ILE A 532 0.03 -16.61 23.24
CA ILE A 532 0.24 -17.55 22.14
C ILE A 532 1.61 -17.30 21.54
N ASP A 533 2.46 -18.32 21.57
CA ASP A 533 3.70 -18.32 20.79
C ASP A 533 3.38 -18.66 19.32
N PRO A 534 3.63 -17.74 18.36
CA PRO A 534 3.34 -17.94 16.95
C PRO A 534 4.20 -19.04 16.31
N ASN A 535 5.39 -19.34 16.84
CA ASN A 535 6.23 -20.43 16.33
C ASN A 535 5.61 -21.80 16.65
N ASP A 536 5.14 -21.96 17.89
CA ASP A 536 4.36 -23.11 18.32
C ASP A 536 3.05 -23.24 17.54
N LEU A 537 2.42 -22.10 17.22
CA LEU A 537 1.15 -22.07 16.50
C LEU A 537 1.27 -22.62 15.08
N CYS A 538 2.35 -22.31 14.33
CA CYS A 538 2.55 -22.85 12.98
C CYS A 538 2.54 -24.39 12.91
N GLY A 539 3.04 -25.08 13.96
CA GLY A 539 3.03 -26.55 14.03
C GLY A 539 1.72 -27.16 14.51
N LYS A 540 0.86 -26.37 15.17
CA LYS A 540 -0.42 -26.81 15.76
C LYS A 540 -1.64 -26.44 14.92
N LEU A 541 -1.47 -25.56 13.93
CA LEU A 541 -2.54 -25.14 13.04
C LEU A 541 -2.83 -26.21 11.98
N ASN A 542 -4.02 -26.79 12.07
CA ASN A 542 -4.51 -27.78 11.13
C ASN A 542 -5.31 -27.11 10.01
N LEU A 543 -4.98 -27.41 8.76
CA LEU A 543 -5.74 -26.96 7.60
C LEU A 543 -7.12 -27.63 7.59
N SER A 544 -8.18 -26.83 7.40
CA SER A 544 -9.54 -27.32 7.30
C SER A 544 -9.70 -28.20 6.06
N GLN A 545 -10.39 -29.34 6.23
CA GLN A 545 -10.75 -30.22 5.11
C GLN A 545 -11.83 -29.62 4.19
N LYS A 546 -12.60 -28.63 4.68
CA LYS A 546 -13.73 -28.02 3.97
C LYS A 546 -13.37 -26.67 3.37
N ASP A 547 -12.68 -25.83 4.15
CA ASP A 547 -12.39 -24.45 3.77
C ASP A 547 -10.89 -24.32 3.45
N LYS A 548 -10.57 -24.22 2.15
CA LYS A 548 -9.21 -24.00 1.67
C LYS A 548 -8.63 -22.73 2.33
N LEU A 549 -7.37 -22.77 2.78
CA LEU A 549 -6.67 -21.70 3.52
C LEU A 549 -7.22 -21.31 4.90
N LYS A 550 -8.14 -22.08 5.48
CA LYS A 550 -8.56 -21.90 6.87
C LYS A 550 -7.81 -22.85 7.78
N PHE A 551 -7.19 -22.31 8.82
CA PHE A 551 -6.40 -23.06 9.79
C PHE A 551 -7.03 -22.94 11.17
N THR A 552 -7.12 -24.05 11.89
CA THR A 552 -7.70 -24.08 13.23
C THR A 552 -6.81 -24.86 14.19
N LEU A 553 -6.78 -24.44 15.45
CA LEU A 553 -6.30 -25.29 16.52
C LEU A 553 -7.26 -26.47 16.76
N ASP A 554 -6.78 -27.57 17.33
CA ASP A 554 -7.59 -28.75 17.67
C ASP A 554 -8.77 -28.40 18.59
N ASP A 555 -8.57 -27.48 19.51
CA ASP A 555 -9.61 -27.00 20.43
C ASP A 555 -10.50 -25.88 19.83
N SER A 556 -10.31 -25.56 18.55
CA SER A 556 -11.04 -24.53 17.80
C SER A 556 -11.01 -23.12 18.41
N SER A 557 -10.09 -22.86 19.35
CA SER A 557 -10.01 -21.57 20.05
C SER A 557 -9.48 -20.44 19.19
N ILE A 558 -8.74 -20.77 18.13
CA ILE A 558 -8.24 -19.84 17.12
C ILE A 558 -8.63 -20.36 15.75
N VAL A 559 -9.19 -19.46 14.95
CA VAL A 559 -9.42 -19.67 13.52
C VAL A 559 -8.59 -18.64 12.78
N MET A 560 -7.61 -19.09 11.99
CA MET A 560 -6.83 -18.23 11.11
C MET A 560 -7.26 -18.43 9.67
N ARG A 561 -7.43 -17.34 8.94
CA ARG A 561 -7.81 -17.35 7.52
C ARG A 561 -7.16 -16.18 6.81
N PRO A 562 -7.11 -16.15 5.46
CA PRO A 562 -6.43 -15.08 4.74
C PRO A 562 -6.99 -13.70 5.08
N TYR A 563 -6.12 -12.71 5.27
CA TYR A 563 -6.51 -11.33 5.56
C TYR A 563 -7.50 -10.77 4.52
N TYR A 564 -7.32 -11.10 3.25
CA TYR A 564 -8.24 -10.69 2.18
C TYR A 564 -9.66 -11.23 2.33
N SER A 565 -9.88 -12.29 3.11
CA SER A 565 -11.21 -12.88 3.32
C SER A 565 -12.05 -12.14 4.38
N PHE A 566 -11.45 -11.24 5.17
CA PHE A 566 -12.18 -10.47 6.18
C PHE A 566 -12.98 -9.35 5.52
N GLU A 567 -14.26 -9.29 5.87
CA GLU A 567 -15.21 -8.26 5.42
C GLU A 567 -15.09 -6.98 6.26
N SER A 568 -15.90 -5.97 5.91
CA SER A 568 -16.00 -4.73 6.68
C SER A 568 -16.45 -5.02 8.11
N ASP A 569 -15.87 -4.31 9.08
CA ASP A 569 -16.30 -4.29 10.48
C ASP A 569 -16.15 -5.61 11.26
N LEU A 570 -15.72 -6.69 10.61
CA LEU A 570 -15.33 -7.92 11.29
C LEU A 570 -14.00 -7.71 12.03
N GLU A 571 -13.99 -8.09 13.30
CA GLU A 571 -12.80 -8.01 14.15
C GLU A 571 -11.83 -9.15 13.85
N TYR A 572 -10.54 -8.82 13.89
CA TYR A 572 -9.44 -9.76 13.74
C TYR A 572 -8.18 -9.24 14.42
N PHE A 573 -7.16 -10.09 14.52
CA PHE A 573 -5.78 -9.68 14.80
C PHE A 573 -4.86 -10.27 13.73
N THR A 574 -3.74 -9.58 13.47
CA THR A 574 -2.74 -10.02 12.47
C THR A 574 -1.39 -10.37 13.09
N TYR A 575 -1.14 -9.92 14.33
CA TYR A 575 0.10 -10.11 15.05
C TYR A 575 -0.15 -10.69 16.45
N PHE A 576 0.86 -11.39 16.96
CA PHE A 576 0.92 -11.96 18.30
C PHE A 576 2.10 -11.34 19.05
N ASP A 577 1.89 -10.95 20.31
CA ASP A 577 2.94 -10.44 21.19
C ASP A 577 2.62 -10.73 22.69
N PRO A 578 3.48 -11.44 23.43
CA PRO A 578 3.37 -11.66 24.88
C PRO A 578 3.24 -10.41 25.74
N GLN A 579 3.78 -9.28 25.30
CA GLN A 579 3.64 -7.99 26.00
C GLN A 579 2.21 -7.45 25.95
N MET A 580 1.35 -7.94 25.05
CA MET A 580 -0.09 -7.59 25.03
C MET A 580 -0.81 -7.97 26.35
N ALA A 581 -0.33 -8.97 27.09
CA ALA A 581 -0.89 -9.36 28.39
C ALA A 581 -0.78 -8.23 29.43
N LYS A 582 0.21 -7.35 29.28
CA LYS A 582 0.51 -6.26 30.22
C LYS A 582 -0.27 -4.97 29.92
N ASN A 583 -0.73 -4.78 28.67
CA ASN A 583 -1.38 -3.54 28.21
C ASN A 583 -2.90 -3.65 27.95
N ARG A 584 -3.50 -4.85 28.03
CA ARG A 584 -4.93 -5.10 27.78
C ARG A 584 -5.90 -4.58 28.85
N GLN A 585 -5.41 -3.97 29.92
CA GLN A 585 -6.26 -3.60 31.05
C GLN A 585 -6.94 -2.23 30.89
N MET A 586 -6.54 -1.36 29.93
CA MET A 586 -7.13 -0.03 29.72
C MET A 586 -8.20 0.00 28.61
N LYS A 587 -9.45 0.33 28.96
CA LYS A 587 -10.56 0.57 28.03
C LYS A 587 -10.88 2.06 28.00
N PHE A 588 -10.87 2.67 26.83
CA PHE A 588 -11.21 4.09 26.64
C PHE A 588 -12.63 4.24 26.09
N MET A 589 -13.38 5.20 26.61
CA MET A 589 -14.73 5.57 26.21
C MET A 589 -14.74 7.04 25.81
N GLY A 590 -15.56 7.42 24.83
CA GLY A 590 -15.61 8.79 24.30
C GLY A 590 -14.49 9.11 23.31
N TRP A 591 -14.23 10.40 23.09
CA TRP A 591 -13.30 10.88 22.08
C TRP A 591 -11.90 11.15 22.66
N TRP A 592 -10.93 10.33 22.26
CA TRP A 592 -9.54 10.43 22.69
C TRP A 592 -8.62 10.70 21.49
N PHE A 593 -7.72 11.67 21.65
CA PHE A 593 -6.59 11.87 20.77
C PHE A 593 -5.42 11.01 21.24
N ASN A 594 -4.58 10.56 20.29
CA ASN A 594 -3.40 9.77 20.61
C ASN A 594 -2.17 10.35 19.90
N VAL A 595 -1.10 10.60 20.68
CA VAL A 595 0.20 11.04 20.17
C VAL A 595 1.28 10.27 20.94
N ASN A 596 2.03 9.41 20.24
CA ASN A 596 3.00 8.48 20.86
C ASN A 596 2.34 7.58 21.94
N ASN A 597 2.94 7.51 23.13
CA ASN A 597 2.39 6.79 24.29
C ASN A 597 1.42 7.65 25.12
N LEU A 598 0.97 8.80 24.63
CA LEU A 598 0.13 9.75 25.38
C LEU A 598 -1.27 9.82 24.76
N ARG A 599 -2.27 9.31 25.48
CA ARG A 599 -3.68 9.52 25.15
C ARG A 599 -4.21 10.73 25.89
N TYR A 600 -4.98 11.59 25.23
CA TYR A 600 -5.56 12.75 25.87
C TYR A 600 -6.95 13.10 25.34
N ALA A 601 -7.78 13.66 26.21
CA ALA A 601 -9.15 14.05 25.92
C ALA A 601 -9.53 15.27 26.77
N ASN A 602 -10.37 16.15 26.25
CA ASN A 602 -10.96 17.29 26.96
C ASN A 602 -12.50 17.25 26.95
N ASP A 603 -13.12 16.24 26.32
CA ASP A 603 -14.56 16.03 26.30
C ASP A 603 -15.05 15.37 27.60
N PRO A 604 -16.02 15.95 28.35
CA PRO A 604 -16.63 15.36 29.54
C PRO A 604 -17.30 13.98 29.35
N ASN A 605 -17.59 13.58 28.11
CA ASN A 605 -18.09 12.24 27.79
C ASN A 605 -17.00 11.18 27.70
N SER A 606 -15.73 11.59 27.83
CA SER A 606 -14.59 10.69 27.74
C SER A 606 -14.19 10.11 29.09
N ALA A 607 -13.85 8.83 29.10
CA ALA A 607 -13.43 8.09 30.28
C ALA A 607 -12.43 6.98 29.94
N ALA A 608 -11.72 6.49 30.95
CA ALA A 608 -10.82 5.36 30.87
C ALA A 608 -11.08 4.40 32.04
N GLU A 609 -11.26 3.12 31.74
CA GLU A 609 -11.37 2.04 32.71
C GLU A 609 -10.09 1.22 32.73
N TYR A 610 -9.61 0.86 33.93
CA TYR A 610 -8.45 -0.02 34.10
C TYR A 610 -8.73 -1.10 35.14
N VAL A 611 -8.74 -2.37 34.70
CA VAL A 611 -8.96 -3.52 35.59
C VAL A 611 -7.62 -4.05 36.04
N PHE A 612 -7.31 -4.06 37.34
CA PHE A 612 -6.00 -4.47 37.85
C PHE A 612 -6.12 -5.43 39.05
N GLU A 613 -5.00 -6.04 39.44
CA GLU A 613 -4.88 -6.84 40.65
C GLU A 613 -3.70 -6.32 41.46
N GLY A 614 -3.86 -6.15 42.77
CA GLY A 614 -2.81 -5.60 43.63
C GLY A 614 -3.36 -4.82 44.82
N THR A 615 -2.47 -4.07 45.48
CA THR A 615 -2.82 -3.22 46.64
C THR A 615 -2.58 -1.73 46.38
N GLU A 616 -1.99 -1.42 45.23
CA GLU A 616 -1.68 -0.07 44.77
C GLU A 616 -2.03 0.07 43.27
N ILE A 617 -2.45 1.28 42.90
CA ILE A 617 -2.57 1.72 41.50
C ILE A 617 -1.90 3.08 41.32
N ARG A 618 -1.23 3.24 40.18
CA ARG A 618 -0.53 4.44 39.77
C ARG A 618 -1.00 4.88 38.40
N TRP A 619 -1.33 6.15 38.28
CA TRP A 619 -1.57 6.83 37.01
C TRP A 619 -0.35 7.65 36.64
N ASN A 620 0.25 7.40 35.47
CA ASN A 620 1.29 8.24 34.90
C ASN A 620 0.76 9.04 33.70
N GLY A 621 1.32 10.22 33.53
CA GLY A 621 1.01 11.15 32.44
C GLY A 621 2.07 12.24 32.35
N LEU A 622 1.70 13.37 31.77
CA LEU A 622 2.47 14.61 31.74
C LEU A 622 1.68 15.72 32.41
N LYS A 623 2.37 16.60 33.13
CA LYS A 623 1.83 17.90 33.47
C LYS A 623 1.97 18.82 32.26
N LYS A 624 0.92 19.60 31.98
CA LYS A 624 0.90 20.57 30.88
C LYS A 624 0.17 21.85 31.28
N ASN A 625 0.44 22.93 30.55
CA ASN A 625 -0.19 24.24 30.73
C ASN A 625 -1.57 24.34 30.08
N ASP A 626 -2.00 23.31 29.35
CA ASP A 626 -3.33 23.13 28.77
C ASP A 626 -4.12 21.99 29.45
N ALA A 627 -3.63 21.49 30.59
CA ALA A 627 -4.23 20.33 31.22
C ALA A 627 -5.49 20.66 32.04
N GLY A 628 -6.38 19.67 32.14
CA GLY A 628 -7.64 19.72 32.89
C GLY A 628 -7.72 18.73 34.03
N LYS A 629 -8.95 18.55 34.53
CA LYS A 629 -9.25 17.71 35.70
C LYS A 629 -9.93 16.40 35.31
N ALA A 630 -9.58 15.35 36.05
CA ALA A 630 -10.20 14.04 35.92
C ALA A 630 -10.72 13.55 37.27
N GLN A 631 -11.87 12.89 37.27
CA GLN A 631 -12.45 12.25 38.44
C GLN A 631 -12.09 10.77 38.47
N ILE A 632 -11.57 10.27 39.60
CA ILE A 632 -11.17 8.88 39.78
C ILE A 632 -12.15 8.14 40.69
N HIS A 633 -12.59 6.97 40.23
CA HIS A 633 -13.28 5.97 41.03
C HIS A 633 -12.49 4.66 41.04
N ILE A 634 -12.50 3.93 42.15
CA ILE A 634 -12.00 2.55 42.23
C ILE A 634 -13.10 1.69 42.83
N ASP A 635 -13.45 0.59 42.16
CA ASP A 635 -14.55 -0.32 42.50
C ASP A 635 -15.90 0.41 42.70
N GLY A 636 -16.15 1.40 41.84
CA GLY A 636 -17.33 2.26 41.89
C GLY A 636 -17.34 3.29 43.03
N LYS A 637 -16.33 3.33 43.90
CA LYS A 637 -16.20 4.34 44.96
C LYS A 637 -15.40 5.52 44.46
N PHE A 638 -15.90 6.73 44.69
CA PHE A 638 -15.16 7.96 44.41
C PHE A 638 -13.89 8.03 45.27
N ILE A 639 -12.77 8.36 44.64
CA ILE A 639 -11.46 8.45 45.28
C ILE A 639 -10.97 9.89 45.32
N ASP A 640 -10.90 10.56 44.17
CA ASP A 640 -10.28 11.88 44.08
C ASP A 640 -10.66 12.63 42.80
N ILE A 641 -10.40 13.95 42.76
CA ILE A 641 -10.37 14.77 41.55
C ILE A 641 -8.93 15.25 41.33
N ILE A 642 -8.36 14.86 40.21
CA ILE A 642 -6.95 15.07 39.90
C ILE A 642 -6.79 16.15 38.86
N ASP A 643 -5.97 17.15 39.18
CA ASP A 643 -5.58 18.22 38.27
C ASP A 643 -4.15 17.97 37.76
N GLN A 644 -4.00 17.92 36.44
CA GLN A 644 -2.70 17.73 35.79
C GLN A 644 -2.02 19.05 35.41
N TYR A 645 -2.64 20.20 35.71
CA TYR A 645 -2.12 21.51 35.34
C TYR A 645 -0.75 21.79 35.94
N HIS A 646 0.11 22.37 35.10
CA HIS A 646 1.34 23.00 35.52
C HIS A 646 1.73 24.12 34.56
N HIS A 647 2.36 25.18 35.06
CA HIS A 647 2.72 26.34 34.23
C HIS A 647 3.73 25.98 33.11
N ASN A 648 4.64 25.04 33.39
CA ASN A 648 5.61 24.51 32.42
C ASN A 648 5.12 23.19 31.82
N ASP A 649 5.31 23.02 30.51
CA ASP A 649 4.94 21.81 29.76
C ASP A 649 5.96 20.67 29.88
N GLY A 650 5.46 19.44 29.79
CA GLY A 650 6.28 18.25 29.56
C GLY A 650 6.91 17.63 30.82
N LEU A 651 6.53 18.08 32.01
CA LEU A 651 7.00 17.47 33.26
C LEU A 651 6.27 16.14 33.53
N PRO A 652 6.92 15.14 34.14
CA PRO A 652 6.23 13.90 34.53
C PRO A 652 5.09 14.18 35.51
N PHE A 653 3.92 13.62 35.21
CA PHE A 653 2.80 13.53 36.13
C PHE A 653 2.70 12.12 36.70
N ARG A 654 2.46 12.03 38.01
CA ARG A 654 2.21 10.78 38.70
C ARG A 654 1.19 10.99 39.81
N TRP A 655 0.16 10.17 39.80
CA TRP A 655 -0.77 10.00 40.92
C TRP A 655 -0.75 8.54 41.38
N THR A 656 -0.87 8.29 42.67
CA THR A 656 -0.78 6.94 43.25
C THR A 656 -1.79 6.81 44.36
N TYR A 657 -2.50 5.68 44.38
CA TYR A 657 -3.43 5.31 45.41
C TYR A 657 -3.07 3.94 45.98
N THR A 658 -2.88 3.89 47.29
CA THR A 658 -2.41 2.72 48.05
C THR A 658 -3.43 2.27 49.08
N GLY A 659 -3.26 1.07 49.64
CA GLY A 659 -4.09 0.57 50.74
C GLY A 659 -5.37 -0.13 50.28
N LEU A 660 -5.39 -0.59 49.03
CA LEU A 660 -6.41 -1.50 48.54
C LEU A 660 -6.22 -2.89 49.17
N GLN A 661 -7.32 -3.61 49.33
CA GLN A 661 -7.25 -5.01 49.77
C GLN A 661 -6.61 -5.87 48.67
N PRO A 662 -5.79 -6.88 48.99
CA PRO A 662 -5.25 -7.77 47.96
C PRO A 662 -6.38 -8.39 47.13
N GLY A 663 -6.38 -8.14 45.83
CA GLY A 663 -7.39 -8.70 44.93
C GLY A 663 -7.57 -7.87 43.65
N LYS A 664 -8.62 -8.21 42.90
CA LYS A 664 -8.98 -7.57 41.63
C LYS A 664 -9.80 -6.30 41.87
N HIS A 665 -9.42 -5.23 41.18
CA HIS A 665 -10.01 -3.90 41.26
C HIS A 665 -10.32 -3.32 39.87
N VAL A 666 -11.20 -2.32 39.82
CA VAL A 666 -11.50 -1.55 38.60
C VAL A 666 -11.35 -0.06 38.89
N LEU A 667 -10.35 0.58 38.27
CA LEU A 667 -10.25 2.03 38.20
C LEU A 667 -11.14 2.55 37.06
N HIS A 668 -11.92 3.58 37.32
CA HIS A 668 -12.67 4.34 36.31
C HIS A 668 -12.32 5.83 36.45
N MET A 669 -11.64 6.36 35.43
CA MET A 669 -11.29 7.77 35.31
C MET A 669 -12.25 8.46 34.34
N LYS A 670 -12.90 9.55 34.76
CA LYS A 670 -13.76 10.37 33.91
C LYS A 670 -13.14 11.74 33.69
N VAL A 671 -13.09 12.20 32.44
CA VAL A 671 -12.69 13.58 32.11
C VAL A 671 -13.82 14.52 32.54
N LEU A 672 -13.50 15.60 33.26
CA LEU A 672 -14.52 16.54 33.73
C LEU A 672 -14.80 17.68 32.74
N GLY A 673 -13.87 17.96 31.83
CA GLY A 673 -13.89 19.18 31.00
C GLY A 673 -13.69 20.46 31.81
N GLU A 674 -13.28 20.33 33.07
CA GLU A 674 -12.94 21.43 33.97
C GLU A 674 -11.42 21.67 33.96
N LYS A 675 -10.99 22.91 34.22
CA LYS A 675 -9.58 23.30 34.26
C LYS A 675 -9.23 24.19 35.43
N HIS A 676 -7.95 24.28 35.74
CA HIS A 676 -7.39 25.34 36.57
C HIS A 676 -7.53 26.70 35.87
N ASP A 677 -7.72 27.79 36.60
CA ASP A 677 -7.96 29.14 36.04
C ASP A 677 -6.88 29.55 35.03
N ASN A 678 -5.62 29.28 35.37
CA ASN A 678 -4.44 29.57 34.56
C ASN A 678 -4.16 28.57 33.42
N SER A 679 -4.93 27.50 33.28
CA SER A 679 -4.75 26.53 32.19
C SER A 679 -5.31 27.05 30.86
N LYS A 680 -4.65 26.74 29.75
CA LYS A 680 -5.10 27.13 28.40
C LYS A 680 -6.32 26.33 27.93
N ASP A 681 -6.51 25.12 28.43
CA ASP A 681 -7.57 24.19 28.03
C ASP A 681 -7.84 23.19 29.19
N CYS A 682 -8.63 22.14 28.96
CA CYS A 682 -8.99 21.12 29.94
C CYS A 682 -8.57 19.69 29.54
N PHE A 683 -7.44 19.52 28.85
CA PHE A 683 -6.97 18.20 28.43
C PHE A 683 -6.50 17.33 29.60
N VAL A 684 -7.09 16.16 29.75
CA VAL A 684 -6.60 15.10 30.63
C VAL A 684 -5.78 14.14 29.78
N ASN A 685 -4.60 13.73 30.26
CA ASN A 685 -3.73 12.81 29.56
C ASN A 685 -3.32 11.59 30.39
N ILE A 686 -3.21 10.44 29.73
CA ILE A 686 -2.78 9.17 30.29
C ILE A 686 -1.63 8.65 29.43
N THR A 687 -0.50 8.34 30.07
CA THR A 687 0.50 7.45 29.44
C THR A 687 0.23 6.00 29.79
N THR A 688 0.05 5.71 31.08
CA THR A 688 -0.12 4.33 31.59
C THR A 688 -0.84 4.34 32.94
N PHE A 689 -1.56 3.26 33.24
CA PHE A 689 -1.82 2.84 34.62
C PHE A 689 -0.89 1.67 34.99
N HIS A 690 -0.37 1.66 36.22
CA HIS A 690 0.52 0.63 36.75
C HIS A 690 0.04 0.19 38.13
N SER A 691 -0.16 -1.11 38.36
CA SER A 691 -0.45 -1.66 39.68
C SER A 691 0.76 -2.37 40.29
N LEU A 692 0.77 -2.48 41.62
CA LEU A 692 1.74 -3.24 42.42
C LEU A 692 1.03 -4.21 43.38
#